data_AF-A0A7L4G8D1-F1
#
_entry.id   AF-A0A7L4G8D1-F1
#
_cell.length_a   1.000
_cell.length_b   1.000
_cell.length_c   1.000
_cell.angle_alpha   90.00
_cell.angle_beta   90.00
_cell.angle_gamma   90.00
#
_symmetry.space_group_name_H-M   'P 1'
#
loop_
_entity.id
_entity.type
_entity.pdbx_description
1 polymer ?
#
loop_
_entity_poly.entity_id
_entity_poly.type
_entity_poly.pdbx_seq_one_letter_code
_entity_poly.pdbx_strand_id
1 'polypeptide(L)'
;AAGLDLFQGDIMLPQNQRNALRNETYRWKFPVPYILSDNLDLNAKAVILQAFEMFRLKSCVDFKPYEGERTYIFFKKGSGCWSMVGDLQTGQDLSIGAGCDYKAIVEHEILHALGFYHEQSRSDRDDYVTIWWDEIITGGEHNFNKYDDSYITDLNTPYDYESLMHYAPFSFNKNDSIPTITANIPVFDNIIGQRLDFSAIDLERLNRMYNCTSTHTFLDQCSFELDNICGMIQGTRDDLGWVHQQSSANGQEDHTLSGRCRDAGYFMYFSTSSGVADEVAVLESRILYPKRTQQCLQFFYKITGSLSDKLIIWLKEDDGTGNVRKMRKIQTFQADNDYNWKIAHVTLNAQKKFRYLFQGLKGNPSSSSGGIAIDDVTLTETPCPTAVWVIRNFSQILENGTTDVIQSPRFYSPEGYGFGVSLYPHSRTSGYSRIAFHLCSGENDGVLEWPALNRQAMLTVLDQDPDVLKRMSSSRSFTTSTDHISSDANGTLIWEKPSIVGTFDASCNCYRSVSWGWNNFISHSQMRRRSFLKNDDLIIFAEFNDIIHLNNTEVPVEPEQPAFVESLVLERQKRAALDMEPIQDRLPYLQDPCEPNPCQNDGVCVNVKGRASCRCPSGQAFFFSGERCQSMQVHGNILGMTVGGIAGIIVLTIVLISVMARR
;
A
#
# COMPACT_ATOMS: atom_id res chain seq x y z
N ALA A 1 5.42 21.01 18.14
CA ALA A 1 4.82 20.16 19.19
C ALA A 1 3.48 20.77 19.62
N ALA A 2 2.46 19.95 19.93
CA ALA A 2 1.14 20.43 20.37
C ALA A 2 1.09 20.92 21.83
N GLY A 3 2.25 21.13 22.47
CA GLY A 3 2.36 21.64 23.84
C GLY A 3 1.90 20.67 24.93
N LEU A 4 1.98 19.36 24.69
CA LEU A 4 1.36 18.32 25.54
C LEU A 4 2.23 17.83 26.71
N ASP A 5 3.46 18.33 26.83
CA ASP A 5 4.43 17.93 27.87
C ASP A 5 4.53 16.40 28.04
N LEU A 6 4.60 15.68 26.92
CA LEU A 6 4.78 14.23 26.87
C LEU A 6 6.26 13.86 27.01
N PHE A 7 6.52 12.64 27.47
CA PHE A 7 7.88 12.12 27.57
C PHE A 7 8.50 12.07 26.17
N GLN A 8 9.67 12.70 26.00
CA GLN A 8 10.26 12.85 24.67
C GLN A 8 9.28 13.41 23.64
N GLY A 9 8.39 14.32 24.04
CA GLY A 9 7.52 15.04 23.13
C GLY A 9 6.30 14.30 22.58
N ASP A 10 6.38 13.00 22.36
CA ASP A 10 5.36 12.15 21.71
C ASP A 10 5.20 10.76 22.34
N ILE A 11 5.86 10.47 23.46
CA ILE A 11 5.66 9.21 24.20
C ILE A 11 4.74 9.44 25.40
N MET A 12 3.60 8.75 25.39
CA MET A 12 2.70 8.70 26.53
C MET A 12 3.12 7.58 27.49
N LEU A 13 3.54 7.95 28.71
CA LEU A 13 3.92 6.98 29.73
C LEU A 13 2.67 6.45 30.49
N PRO A 14 2.58 5.14 30.77
CA PRO A 14 1.58 4.60 31.69
C PRO A 14 1.71 5.19 33.09
N GLN A 15 0.61 5.26 33.85
CA GLN A 15 0.66 5.73 35.25
C GLN A 15 1.62 4.85 36.08
N ASN A 16 2.69 5.47 36.61
CA ASN A 16 3.71 4.87 37.48
C ASN A 16 4.58 3.77 36.85
N GLN A 17 4.68 3.65 35.52
CA GLN A 17 5.55 2.66 34.88
C GLN A 17 6.37 3.28 33.74
N ARG A 18 7.67 3.00 33.76
CA ARG A 18 8.58 3.17 32.62
C ARG A 18 8.89 1.76 32.11
N ASN A 19 8.36 1.40 30.96
CA ASN A 19 8.55 0.05 30.42
C ASN A 19 9.99 -0.10 29.92
N ALA A 20 10.76 -0.98 30.56
CA ALA A 20 12.12 -1.29 30.13
C ALA A 20 12.06 -2.24 28.91
N LEU A 21 12.60 -1.77 27.79
CA LEU A 21 12.45 -2.34 26.44
C LEU A 21 13.08 -3.73 26.25
N ARG A 22 14.00 -4.12 27.15
CA ARG A 22 14.56 -5.48 27.21
C ARG A 22 13.57 -6.53 27.66
N ASN A 23 12.50 -6.13 28.35
CA ASN A 23 11.54 -7.09 28.86
C ASN A 23 10.61 -7.56 27.72
N GLU A 24 10.81 -8.81 27.30
CA GLU A 24 10.04 -9.46 26.25
C GLU A 24 8.54 -9.52 26.53
N THR A 25 8.10 -9.31 27.79
CA THR A 25 6.67 -9.27 28.12
C THR A 25 5.92 -8.09 27.50
N TYR A 26 6.62 -7.04 27.05
CA TYR A 26 6.02 -5.89 26.35
C TYR A 26 6.10 -6.03 24.82
N ARG A 27 6.42 -7.22 24.31
CA ARG A 27 6.41 -7.50 22.86
C ARG A 27 5.02 -7.89 22.42
N TRP A 28 4.57 -7.26 21.34
CA TRP A 28 3.33 -7.64 20.69
C TRP A 28 3.40 -9.05 20.13
N LYS A 29 2.27 -9.74 20.17
CA LYS A 29 2.06 -10.94 19.34
C LYS A 29 1.39 -10.52 18.04
N PHE A 30 1.88 -11.04 16.92
CA PHE A 30 1.34 -10.72 15.60
C PHE A 30 0.27 -11.72 15.16
N PRO A 31 -0.76 -11.26 14.42
CA PRO A 31 -1.01 -9.87 14.01
C PRO A 31 -1.49 -8.97 15.17
N VAL A 32 -1.08 -7.69 15.18
CA VAL A 32 -1.49 -6.68 16.16
C VAL A 32 -2.96 -6.29 15.91
N PRO A 33 -3.86 -6.49 16.89
CA PRO A 33 -5.25 -6.06 16.75
C PRO A 33 -5.35 -4.53 16.80
N TYR A 34 -6.18 -3.93 15.93
CA TYR A 34 -6.39 -2.48 15.91
C TYR A 34 -7.85 -2.08 15.80
N ILE A 35 -8.14 -0.88 16.31
CA ILE A 35 -9.40 -0.17 16.12
C ILE A 35 -9.08 1.21 15.54
N LEU A 36 -9.80 1.61 14.48
CA LEU A 36 -9.76 2.97 13.95
C LEU A 36 -10.99 3.71 14.44
N SER A 37 -10.79 4.64 15.40
CA SER A 37 -11.89 5.41 15.97
C SER A 37 -12.60 6.25 14.92
N ASP A 38 -13.91 6.46 15.11
CA ASP A 38 -14.73 7.28 14.22
C ASP A 38 -14.40 8.78 14.33
N ASN A 39 -13.61 9.19 15.33
CA ASN A 39 -13.11 10.56 15.44
C ASN A 39 -11.87 10.86 14.58
N LEU A 40 -11.25 9.85 13.97
CA LEU A 40 -10.12 10.04 13.07
C LEU A 40 -10.56 10.75 11.79
N ASP A 41 -9.69 11.63 11.28
CA ASP A 41 -9.88 12.18 9.95
C ASP A 41 -9.85 11.06 8.91
N LEU A 42 -10.70 11.16 7.89
CA LEU A 42 -10.83 10.14 6.86
C LEU A 42 -9.48 9.87 6.16
N ASN A 43 -8.69 10.92 5.92
CA ASN A 43 -7.33 10.80 5.39
C ASN A 43 -6.41 10.01 6.33
N ALA A 44 -6.47 10.28 7.65
CA ALA A 44 -5.66 9.60 8.65
C ALA A 44 -5.95 8.10 8.69
N LYS A 45 -7.22 7.69 8.62
CA LYS A 45 -7.61 6.27 8.56
C LYS A 45 -6.93 5.57 7.38
N ALA A 46 -7.00 6.17 6.18
CA ALA A 46 -6.37 5.60 5.01
C ALA A 46 -4.82 5.60 5.10
N VAL A 47 -4.21 6.65 5.65
CA VAL A 47 -2.74 6.71 5.86
C VAL A 47 -2.26 5.67 6.87
N ILE A 48 -3.05 5.36 7.91
CA ILE A 48 -2.75 4.28 8.85
C ILE A 48 -2.71 2.92 8.11
N LEU A 49 -3.68 2.66 7.24
CA LEU A 49 -3.68 1.43 6.42
C LEU A 49 -2.49 1.39 5.44
N GLN A 50 -2.06 2.54 4.89
CA GLN A 50 -0.85 2.62 4.08
C GLN A 50 0.41 2.27 4.90
N ALA A 51 0.53 2.78 6.13
CA ALA A 51 1.64 2.43 7.02
C ALA A 51 1.66 0.93 7.34
N PHE A 52 0.50 0.29 7.55
CA PHE A 52 0.41 -1.17 7.73
C PHE A 52 0.98 -1.94 6.53
N GLU A 53 0.72 -1.49 5.30
CA GLU A 53 1.29 -2.13 4.10
C GLU A 53 2.83 -2.01 4.06
N MET A 54 3.41 -0.93 4.57
CA MET A 54 4.88 -0.79 4.68
C MET A 54 5.48 -1.77 5.69
N PHE A 55 4.84 -1.94 6.85
CA PHE A 55 5.24 -2.97 7.82
C PHE A 55 5.13 -4.37 7.22
N ARG A 56 4.03 -4.68 6.52
CA ARG A 56 3.82 -5.97 5.84
C ARG A 56 4.84 -6.24 4.74
N LEU A 57 5.31 -5.21 4.06
CA LEU A 57 6.31 -5.32 2.99
C LEU A 57 7.71 -5.54 3.56
N LYS A 58 8.09 -4.79 4.59
CA LYS A 58 9.48 -4.65 5.07
C LYS A 58 9.81 -5.45 6.33
N SER A 59 8.80 -6.03 6.98
CA SER A 59 8.95 -6.79 8.22
C SER A 59 7.95 -7.95 8.31
N CYS A 60 8.03 -8.72 9.39
CA CYS A 60 7.02 -9.71 9.73
C CYS A 60 5.84 -9.16 10.56
N VAL A 61 5.85 -7.86 10.87
CA VAL A 61 4.75 -7.21 11.59
C VAL A 61 3.51 -7.19 10.71
N ASP A 62 2.37 -7.58 11.29
CA ASP A 62 1.07 -7.55 10.64
C ASP A 62 0.01 -7.01 11.60
N PHE A 63 -1.10 -6.57 11.02
CA PHE A 63 -2.20 -5.92 11.70
C PHE A 63 -3.51 -6.57 11.31
N LYS A 64 -4.44 -6.70 12.25
CA LYS A 64 -5.80 -7.15 11.96
C LYS A 64 -6.85 -6.32 12.69
N PRO A 65 -8.07 -6.17 12.16
CA PRO A 65 -9.16 -5.57 12.90
C PRO A 65 -9.38 -6.28 14.24
N TYR A 66 -9.74 -5.51 15.27
CA TYR A 66 -10.11 -6.04 16.59
C TYR A 66 -11.35 -6.94 16.52
N GLU A 67 -11.28 -8.10 17.17
CA GLU A 67 -12.33 -9.12 17.25
C GLU A 67 -12.63 -9.57 18.70
N GLY A 68 -12.13 -8.84 19.70
CA GLY A 68 -12.33 -9.16 21.12
C GLY A 68 -11.04 -9.44 21.90
N GLU A 69 -9.87 -9.12 21.35
CA GLU A 69 -8.58 -9.41 21.98
C GLU A 69 -8.34 -8.53 23.20
N ARG A 70 -7.70 -9.09 24.23
CA ARG A 70 -7.37 -8.33 25.44
C ARG A 70 -6.44 -7.12 25.18
N THR A 71 -5.52 -7.25 24.24
CA THR A 71 -4.58 -6.19 23.85
C THR A 71 -4.80 -5.78 22.41
N TYR A 72 -4.77 -4.48 22.15
CA TYR A 72 -5.02 -3.86 20.85
C TYR A 72 -4.55 -2.41 20.84
N ILE A 73 -4.31 -1.86 19.66
CA ILE A 73 -4.04 -0.43 19.46
C ILE A 73 -5.32 0.29 19.05
N PHE A 74 -5.74 1.29 19.83
CA PHE A 74 -6.87 2.16 19.54
C PHE A 74 -6.38 3.47 18.91
N PHE A 75 -6.47 3.57 17.58
CA PHE A 75 -6.10 4.78 16.85
C PHE A 75 -7.21 5.82 16.99
N LYS A 76 -6.85 7.03 17.44
CA LYS A 76 -7.78 8.14 17.67
C LYS A 76 -7.21 9.48 17.24
N LYS A 77 -8.08 10.46 17.03
CA LYS A 77 -7.69 11.86 16.87
C LYS A 77 -7.58 12.54 18.23
N GLY A 78 -6.41 12.45 18.84
CA GLY A 78 -6.06 13.25 20.02
C GLY A 78 -5.46 14.61 19.64
N SER A 79 -4.99 15.35 20.65
CA SER A 79 -4.07 16.46 20.40
C SER A 79 -2.69 15.89 20.10
N GLY A 80 -2.04 16.37 19.03
CA GLY A 80 -0.71 15.92 18.63
C GLY A 80 -0.63 14.47 18.11
N CYS A 81 0.60 14.06 17.79
CA CYS A 81 0.97 12.71 17.41
C CYS A 81 1.68 12.10 18.62
N TRP A 82 1.23 10.93 19.07
CA TRP A 82 1.89 10.24 20.17
C TRP A 82 1.44 8.79 20.28
N SER A 83 2.26 8.00 20.97
CA SER A 83 2.03 6.59 21.23
C SER A 83 2.57 6.17 22.59
N MET A 84 2.11 5.02 23.08
CA MET A 84 2.75 4.35 24.21
C MET A 84 3.88 3.44 23.69
N VAL A 85 4.80 3.04 24.56
CA VAL A 85 5.93 2.18 24.17
C VAL A 85 5.73 0.72 24.59
N GLY A 86 5.64 -0.17 23.59
CA GLY A 86 5.40 -1.61 23.75
C GLY A 86 3.92 -1.99 23.92
N ASP A 87 3.67 -3.30 24.08
CA ASP A 87 2.35 -3.88 24.41
C ASP A 87 2.12 -3.80 25.93
N LEU A 88 1.20 -2.95 26.36
CA LEU A 88 0.82 -2.82 27.78
C LEU A 88 -0.01 -4.00 28.32
N GLN A 89 -0.29 -5.00 27.49
CA GLN A 89 -1.14 -6.17 27.79
C GLN A 89 -2.60 -5.81 28.11
N THR A 90 -3.02 -4.64 27.62
CA THR A 90 -4.37 -4.08 27.65
C THR A 90 -4.59 -3.30 26.36
N GLY A 91 -5.82 -2.88 26.09
CA GLY A 91 -6.06 -1.85 25.06
C GLY A 91 -5.25 -0.59 25.34
N GLN A 92 -4.60 -0.03 24.30
CA GLN A 92 -3.81 1.19 24.41
C GLN A 92 -4.10 2.19 23.30
N ASP A 93 -4.14 3.47 23.66
CA ASP A 93 -4.40 4.58 22.72
C ASP A 93 -3.14 4.92 21.90
N LEU A 94 -3.34 5.28 20.64
CA LEU A 94 -2.35 5.91 19.77
C LEU A 94 -3.01 7.11 19.05
N SER A 95 -2.44 8.30 19.20
CA SER A 95 -2.99 9.52 18.63
C SER A 95 -2.40 9.85 17.27
N ILE A 96 -3.25 9.92 16.26
CA ILE A 96 -2.97 10.56 14.97
C ILE A 96 -3.83 11.82 14.91
N GLY A 97 -3.33 12.89 15.52
CA GLY A 97 -3.98 14.19 15.58
C GLY A 97 -3.89 15.00 14.27
N ALA A 98 -4.32 16.26 14.34
CA ALA A 98 -4.23 17.18 13.20
C ALA A 98 -2.76 17.39 12.78
N GLY A 99 -2.48 17.18 11.48
CA GLY A 99 -1.13 17.30 10.91
C GLY A 99 -0.24 16.06 11.13
N CYS A 100 -0.77 14.97 11.69
CA CYS A 100 -0.06 13.71 11.90
C CYS A 100 -0.32 12.68 10.80
N ASP A 101 -1.21 12.97 9.86
CA ASP A 101 -1.66 12.10 8.77
C ASP A 101 -0.64 12.02 7.61
N TYR A 102 0.63 11.88 7.96
CA TYR A 102 1.73 11.56 7.07
C TYR A 102 2.19 10.13 7.34
N LYS A 103 2.37 9.33 6.29
CA LYS A 103 2.77 7.91 6.40
C LYS A 103 3.94 7.70 7.37
N ALA A 104 5.03 8.46 7.22
CA ALA A 104 6.21 8.36 8.06
C ALA A 104 5.95 8.72 9.54
N ILE A 105 5.00 9.62 9.84
CA ILE A 105 4.63 9.93 11.22
C ILE A 105 3.85 8.75 11.81
N VAL A 106 2.91 8.18 11.06
CA VAL A 106 2.17 6.99 11.54
C VAL A 106 3.12 5.80 11.76
N GLU A 107 4.06 5.57 10.85
CA GLU A 107 5.13 4.58 11.00
C GLU A 107 5.96 4.80 12.28
N HIS A 108 6.30 6.05 12.59
CA HIS A 108 7.00 6.44 13.82
C HIS A 108 6.20 6.11 15.08
N GLU A 109 4.92 6.49 15.14
CA GLU A 109 4.06 6.20 16.30
C GLU A 109 3.82 4.69 16.49
N ILE A 110 3.75 3.94 15.39
CA ILE A 110 3.66 2.47 15.45
C ILE A 110 4.98 1.86 15.91
N LEU A 111 6.14 2.38 15.52
CA LEU A 111 7.43 1.94 16.06
C LEU A 111 7.50 2.15 17.58
N HIS A 112 7.01 3.27 18.08
CA HIS A 112 6.82 3.44 19.53
C HIS A 112 5.96 2.32 20.11
N ALA A 113 4.77 2.08 19.54
CA ALA A 113 3.87 1.01 20.00
C ALA A 113 4.54 -0.38 19.98
N LEU A 114 5.38 -0.65 18.99
CA LEU A 114 6.16 -1.89 18.86
C LEU A 114 7.33 -1.99 19.85
N GLY A 115 7.64 -0.90 20.52
CA GLY A 115 8.62 -0.83 21.59
C GLY A 115 9.91 -0.13 21.19
N PHE A 116 9.89 0.94 20.39
CA PHE A 116 11.05 1.78 20.09
C PHE A 116 11.02 3.09 20.89
N TYR A 117 12.19 3.59 21.27
CA TYR A 117 12.40 4.97 21.72
C TYR A 117 13.12 5.76 20.63
N HIS A 118 13.28 7.07 20.82
CA HIS A 118 13.99 7.89 19.85
C HIS A 118 15.49 7.61 19.79
N GLU A 119 16.05 7.71 18.59
CA GLU A 119 17.46 7.39 18.31
C GLU A 119 18.43 8.32 19.05
N GLN A 120 18.10 9.61 19.19
CA GLN A 120 18.94 10.57 19.92
C GLN A 120 18.97 10.35 21.43
N SER A 121 18.28 9.33 21.94
CA SER A 121 18.19 8.99 23.37
C SER A 121 19.13 7.85 23.77
N ARG A 122 19.85 7.28 22.80
CA ARG A 122 20.83 6.21 23.04
C ARG A 122 21.90 6.67 24.04
N SER A 123 22.45 5.69 24.76
CA SER A 123 23.52 5.89 25.74
C SER A 123 24.78 6.51 25.12
N ASP A 124 25.09 6.12 23.88
CA ASP A 124 26.25 6.52 23.07
C ASP A 124 26.02 7.78 22.20
N ARG A 125 24.84 8.41 22.22
CA ARG A 125 24.47 9.47 21.27
C ARG A 125 25.41 10.68 21.23
N ASP A 126 26.08 11.02 22.34
CA ASP A 126 26.97 12.19 22.42
C ASP A 126 28.25 12.02 21.55
N ASP A 127 28.60 10.79 21.16
CA ASP A 127 29.68 10.53 20.21
C ASP A 127 29.29 10.94 18.77
N TYR A 128 27.99 11.03 18.48
CA TYR A 128 27.43 11.24 17.15
C TYR A 128 26.77 12.60 16.95
N VAL A 129 26.15 13.15 18.01
CA VAL A 129 25.43 14.43 17.99
C VAL A 129 25.77 15.28 19.21
N THR A 130 25.68 16.58 19.06
CA THR A 130 25.78 17.58 20.13
C THR A 130 24.38 18.12 20.44
N ILE A 131 24.02 18.15 21.73
CA ILE A 131 22.79 18.78 22.22
C ILE A 131 23.11 20.21 22.69
N TRP A 132 22.41 21.18 22.11
CA TRP A 132 22.50 22.59 22.49
C TRP A 132 21.48 22.91 23.57
N TRP A 133 21.80 22.54 24.81
CA TRP A 133 20.89 22.65 25.96
C TRP A 133 20.33 24.06 26.18
N ASP A 134 21.14 25.09 25.96
CA ASP A 134 20.74 26.48 26.10
C ASP A 134 19.70 26.93 25.06
N GLU A 135 19.55 26.18 23.97
CA GLU A 135 18.64 26.47 22.86
C GLU A 135 17.31 25.69 22.96
N ILE A 136 17.15 24.81 23.96
CA ILE A 136 15.92 24.02 24.16
C ILE A 136 14.90 24.83 24.95
N ILE A 137 13.64 24.91 24.49
CA ILE A 137 12.57 25.58 25.24
C ILE A 137 12.52 25.15 26.71
N THR A 138 12.34 26.12 27.61
CA THR A 138 12.31 25.85 29.05
C THR A 138 11.28 24.78 29.40
N GLY A 139 11.71 23.74 30.12
CA GLY A 139 10.89 22.58 30.46
C GLY A 139 11.00 21.42 29.46
N GLY A 140 11.48 21.66 28.24
CA GLY A 140 11.65 20.64 27.20
C GLY A 140 12.96 19.86 27.26
N GLU A 141 13.87 20.19 28.18
CA GLU A 141 15.20 19.58 28.28
C GLU A 141 15.13 18.06 28.50
N HIS A 142 14.12 17.61 29.24
CA HIS A 142 13.94 16.19 29.55
C HIS A 142 13.71 15.31 28.30
N ASN A 143 13.27 15.90 27.17
CA ASN A 143 13.08 15.18 25.91
C ASN A 143 14.41 14.72 25.28
N PHE A 144 15.52 15.35 25.67
CA PHE A 144 16.86 15.06 25.20
C PHE A 144 17.67 14.22 26.19
N ASN A 145 17.05 13.63 27.20
CA ASN A 145 17.75 12.74 28.13
C ASN A 145 18.20 11.45 27.42
N LYS A 146 19.40 10.98 27.78
CA LYS A 146 19.88 9.65 27.40
C LYS A 146 19.36 8.59 28.37
N TYR A 147 19.28 7.35 27.92
CA TYR A 147 18.96 6.20 28.76
C TYR A 147 20.03 5.13 28.63
N ASP A 148 20.29 4.43 29.74
CA ASP A 148 21.30 3.38 29.77
C ASP A 148 20.81 2.07 29.12
N ASP A 149 21.76 1.15 28.94
CA ASP A 149 21.55 -0.12 28.23
C ASP A 149 20.63 -1.11 28.97
N SER A 150 20.28 -0.82 30.23
CA SER A 150 19.25 -1.56 30.97
C SER A 150 17.84 -1.14 30.56
N TYR A 151 17.69 0.07 30.01
CA TYR A 151 16.42 0.65 29.59
C TYR A 151 16.20 0.56 28.08
N ILE A 152 17.16 1.02 27.27
CA ILE A 152 17.14 0.96 25.79
C ILE A 152 18.17 -0.05 25.32
N THR A 153 17.90 -0.71 24.19
CA THR A 153 18.90 -1.54 23.51
C THR A 153 19.11 -1.08 22.08
N ASP A 154 20.38 -1.03 21.67
CA ASP A 154 20.80 -0.81 20.28
C ASP A 154 20.62 -2.05 19.41
N LEU A 155 20.37 -3.23 20.01
CA LEU A 155 20.38 -4.53 19.34
C LEU A 155 21.64 -4.73 18.47
N ASN A 156 22.77 -4.19 18.92
CA ASN A 156 24.06 -4.22 18.23
C ASN A 156 23.99 -3.65 16.79
N THR A 157 23.40 -2.47 16.65
CA THR A 157 23.44 -1.67 15.41
C THR A 157 24.19 -0.35 15.63
N PRO A 158 24.86 0.19 14.60
CA PRO A 158 25.46 1.51 14.68
C PRO A 158 24.41 2.60 14.94
N TYR A 159 24.85 3.79 15.34
CA TYR A 159 23.99 4.97 15.44
C TYR A 159 23.46 5.37 14.06
N ASP A 160 22.16 5.58 13.96
CA ASP A 160 21.49 5.81 12.68
C ASP A 160 20.99 7.25 12.52
N TYR A 161 21.76 8.07 11.82
CA TYR A 161 21.34 9.43 11.45
C TYR A 161 20.10 9.46 10.55
N GLU A 162 19.80 8.41 9.79
CA GLU A 162 18.60 8.32 8.94
C GLU A 162 17.38 7.75 9.67
N SER A 163 17.51 7.38 10.96
CA SER A 163 16.42 6.74 11.69
C SER A 163 15.16 7.60 11.66
N LEU A 164 14.04 6.96 11.35
CA LEU A 164 12.71 7.56 11.46
C LEU A 164 12.42 8.00 12.91
N MET A 165 13.07 7.34 13.88
CA MET A 165 12.98 7.65 15.30
C MET A 165 13.93 8.78 15.74
N HIS A 166 14.69 9.39 14.84
CA HIS A 166 15.56 10.52 15.18
C HIS A 166 14.81 11.86 15.12
N TYR A 167 15.10 12.74 16.07
CA TYR A 167 14.66 14.15 16.04
C TYR A 167 15.29 14.94 14.90
N ALA A 168 14.55 15.95 14.41
CA ALA A 168 15.07 16.95 13.48
C ALA A 168 15.93 18.00 14.21
N PRO A 169 16.82 18.73 13.51
CA PRO A 169 17.73 19.70 14.12
C PRO A 169 17.05 20.78 14.98
N PHE A 170 15.86 21.22 14.56
CA PHE A 170 15.11 22.31 15.20
C PHE A 170 14.03 21.83 16.18
N SER A 171 14.09 20.58 16.63
CA SER A 171 13.08 20.05 17.55
C SER A 171 13.15 20.79 18.90
N PHE A 172 12.04 21.36 19.38
CA PHE A 172 11.97 22.06 20.69
C PHE A 172 12.91 23.27 20.84
N ASN A 173 13.26 23.96 19.76
CA ASN A 173 14.12 25.14 19.83
C ASN A 173 13.43 26.39 20.40
N LYS A 174 14.17 27.21 21.16
CA LYS A 174 13.73 28.54 21.62
C LYS A 174 13.63 29.54 20.47
N ASN A 175 14.54 29.43 19.52
CA ASN A 175 14.67 30.31 18.37
C ASN A 175 14.55 29.49 17.09
N ASP A 176 13.56 29.79 16.27
CA ASP A 176 13.24 29.09 15.01
C ASP A 176 14.43 28.92 14.05
N SER A 177 15.48 29.73 14.19
CA SER A 177 16.68 29.68 13.33
C SER A 177 17.88 28.96 13.95
N ILE A 178 17.80 28.51 15.19
CA ILE A 178 18.92 27.85 15.90
C ILE A 178 18.52 26.40 16.22
N PRO A 179 19.35 25.39 15.84
CA PRO A 179 19.05 23.99 16.13
C PRO A 179 19.32 23.66 17.61
N THR A 180 18.54 22.72 18.15
CA THR A 180 18.80 22.09 19.46
C THR A 180 19.71 20.87 19.35
N ILE A 181 19.81 20.29 18.16
CA ILE A 181 20.64 19.12 17.87
C ILE A 181 21.42 19.37 16.58
N THR A 182 22.72 19.08 16.61
CA THR A 182 23.58 19.04 15.43
C THR A 182 24.39 17.76 15.42
N ALA A 183 24.61 17.17 14.25
CA ALA A 183 25.54 16.07 14.11
C ALA A 183 26.98 16.55 14.31
N ASN A 184 27.80 15.73 14.96
CA ASN A 184 29.22 16.03 15.16
C ASN A 184 29.98 16.06 13.82
N ILE A 185 29.47 15.39 12.79
CA ILE A 185 29.94 15.47 11.41
C ILE A 185 28.88 16.26 10.59
N PRO A 186 29.19 17.50 10.15
CA PRO A 186 28.19 18.44 9.62
C PRO A 186 27.37 17.95 8.42
N VAL A 187 27.89 17.01 7.63
CA VAL A 187 27.13 16.47 6.48
C VAL A 187 25.82 15.77 6.91
N PHE A 188 25.75 15.28 8.16
CA PHE A 188 24.57 14.60 8.70
C PHE A 188 23.50 15.54 9.29
N ASP A 189 23.74 16.85 9.38
CA ASP A 189 22.72 17.81 9.85
C ASP A 189 21.48 17.83 8.95
N ASN A 190 21.68 17.64 7.64
CA ASN A 190 20.60 17.58 6.65
C ASN A 190 19.98 16.18 6.52
N ILE A 191 20.36 15.25 7.40
CA ILE A 191 20.02 13.83 7.33
C ILE A 191 19.09 13.45 8.48
N ILE A 192 19.42 13.91 9.69
CA ILE A 192 18.62 13.66 10.90
C ILE A 192 17.22 14.24 10.80
N GLY A 193 16.24 13.52 11.36
CA GLY A 193 14.85 13.93 11.34
C GLY A 193 14.14 13.75 10.00
N GLN A 194 14.65 12.88 9.12
CA GLN A 194 13.96 12.52 7.90
C GLN A 194 12.55 11.95 8.19
N ARG A 195 11.60 12.21 7.29
CA ARG A 195 10.20 11.76 7.37
C ARG A 195 9.72 11.18 6.04
N LEU A 196 10.54 10.30 5.45
CA LEU A 196 10.25 9.60 4.19
C LEU A 196 9.65 8.21 4.46
N ASP A 197 10.39 7.37 5.19
CA ASP A 197 10.07 5.97 5.48
C ASP A 197 11.03 5.43 6.57
N PHE A 198 10.96 4.15 6.89
CA PHE A 198 11.96 3.45 7.71
C PHE A 198 13.35 3.51 7.09
N SER A 199 14.38 3.74 7.91
CA SER A 199 15.76 3.47 7.49
C SER A 199 16.03 1.97 7.41
N ALA A 200 17.15 1.58 6.80
CA ALA A 200 17.60 0.20 6.81
C ALA A 200 17.87 -0.33 8.24
N ILE A 201 18.37 0.53 9.13
CA ILE A 201 18.72 0.15 10.50
C ILE A 201 17.48 0.08 11.40
N ASP A 202 16.47 0.93 11.18
CA ASP A 202 15.16 0.82 11.84
C ASP A 202 14.57 -0.59 11.60
N LEU A 203 14.57 -1.03 10.34
CA LEU A 203 14.07 -2.35 9.94
C LEU A 203 14.94 -3.49 10.47
N GLU A 204 16.26 -3.33 10.46
CA GLU A 204 17.17 -4.33 11.02
C GLU A 204 16.90 -4.54 12.52
N ARG A 205 16.75 -3.45 13.28
CA ARG A 205 16.41 -3.52 14.72
C ARG A 205 15.04 -4.14 14.91
N LEU A 206 14.03 -3.74 14.13
CA LEU A 206 12.67 -4.26 14.24
C LEU A 206 12.63 -5.76 13.96
N ASN A 207 13.29 -6.18 12.88
CA ASN A 207 13.33 -7.57 12.45
C ASN A 207 14.14 -8.44 13.43
N ARG A 208 15.25 -7.94 14.00
CA ARG A 208 15.97 -8.63 15.09
C ARG A 208 15.12 -8.74 16.34
N MET A 209 14.41 -7.67 16.70
CA MET A 209 13.60 -7.59 17.92
C MET A 209 12.43 -8.58 17.92
N TYR A 210 11.84 -8.84 16.74
CA TYR A 210 10.71 -9.77 16.57
C TYR A 210 11.09 -11.07 15.85
N ASN A 211 12.38 -11.36 15.65
CA ASN A 211 12.87 -12.55 14.95
C ASN A 211 12.21 -12.77 13.57
N CYS A 212 12.06 -11.72 12.79
CA CYS A 212 11.44 -11.79 11.48
C CYS A 212 12.31 -12.55 10.47
N THR A 213 11.78 -13.64 9.90
CA THR A 213 12.45 -14.45 8.87
C THR A 213 11.86 -14.27 7.47
N SER A 214 10.69 -13.64 7.37
CA SER A 214 9.98 -13.38 6.11
C SER A 214 9.03 -12.22 6.28
N THR A 215 8.60 -11.60 5.18
CA THR A 215 7.57 -10.57 5.19
C THR A 215 6.25 -11.09 4.61
N HIS A 216 5.22 -10.26 4.63
CA HIS A 216 3.85 -10.65 4.23
C HIS A 216 3.58 -10.40 2.76
N THR A 217 4.07 -9.29 2.22
CA THR A 217 3.76 -8.87 0.84
C THR A 217 4.97 -8.86 -0.09
N PHE A 218 6.18 -9.18 0.36
CA PHE A 218 7.31 -9.38 -0.54
C PHE A 218 7.31 -10.81 -1.10
N LEU A 219 7.39 -10.96 -2.43
CA LEU A 219 7.54 -12.27 -3.08
C LEU A 219 8.90 -12.45 -3.74
N ASP A 220 9.36 -11.44 -4.46
CA ASP A 220 10.59 -11.55 -5.24
C ASP A 220 11.24 -10.21 -5.55
N GLN A 221 12.56 -10.26 -5.76
CA GLN A 221 13.37 -9.17 -6.29
C GLN A 221 14.55 -9.74 -7.06
N CYS A 222 14.83 -9.17 -8.23
CA CYS A 222 15.99 -9.53 -9.03
C CYS A 222 16.53 -8.35 -9.81
N SER A 223 17.72 -7.89 -9.41
CA SER A 223 18.53 -6.89 -10.12
C SER A 223 19.66 -7.54 -10.94
N PHE A 224 19.64 -8.87 -11.10
CA PHE A 224 20.58 -9.66 -11.89
C PHE A 224 22.07 -9.55 -11.54
N GLU A 225 22.45 -8.93 -10.42
CA GLU A 225 23.86 -8.76 -10.01
C GLU A 225 24.62 -10.07 -9.69
N LEU A 226 23.94 -11.21 -9.59
CA LEU A 226 24.53 -12.51 -9.27
C LEU A 226 24.30 -13.51 -10.41
N ASP A 227 25.29 -14.38 -10.67
CA ASP A 227 25.28 -15.40 -11.74
C ASP A 227 24.09 -16.36 -11.68
N ASN A 228 23.52 -16.57 -10.50
CA ASN A 228 22.35 -17.44 -10.34
C ASN A 228 21.05 -16.80 -10.83
N ILE A 229 21.07 -15.53 -11.25
CA ILE A 229 19.94 -14.74 -11.77
C ILE A 229 18.67 -14.93 -10.94
N CYS A 230 18.82 -14.95 -9.61
CA CYS A 230 17.73 -15.11 -8.64
C CYS A 230 16.91 -16.41 -8.81
N GLY A 231 17.50 -17.41 -9.46
CA GLY A 231 16.85 -18.69 -9.79
C GLY A 231 15.87 -18.61 -10.97
N MET A 232 15.92 -17.54 -11.78
CA MET A 232 15.20 -17.49 -13.05
C MET A 232 15.78 -18.53 -14.03
N ILE A 233 14.93 -19.02 -14.93
CA ILE A 233 15.29 -20.05 -15.90
C ILE A 233 14.92 -19.63 -17.31
N GLN A 234 15.64 -20.13 -18.30
CA GLN A 234 15.28 -19.97 -19.71
C GLN A 234 14.15 -20.93 -20.09
N GLY A 235 13.43 -20.60 -21.16
CA GLY A 235 12.59 -21.54 -21.88
C GLY A 235 13.38 -22.78 -22.32
N THR A 236 12.70 -23.91 -22.43
CA THR A 236 13.29 -25.20 -22.88
C THR A 236 12.85 -25.57 -24.30
N ARG A 237 12.07 -24.70 -24.95
CA ARG A 237 11.46 -24.95 -26.26
C ARG A 237 12.04 -24.08 -27.37
N ASP A 238 12.94 -23.17 -27.01
CA ASP A 238 13.68 -22.24 -27.86
C ASP A 238 15.19 -22.51 -27.76
N ASP A 239 15.90 -22.46 -28.89
CA ASP A 239 17.37 -22.51 -28.94
C ASP A 239 17.99 -21.11 -28.68
N LEU A 240 17.14 -20.10 -28.48
CA LEU A 240 17.48 -18.69 -28.26
C LEU A 240 17.17 -18.31 -26.81
N GLY A 241 18.17 -17.80 -26.10
CA GLY A 241 18.05 -17.42 -24.70
C GLY A 241 18.25 -15.93 -24.47
N TRP A 242 17.67 -15.44 -23.37
CA TRP A 242 18.12 -14.20 -22.76
C TRP A 242 19.57 -14.36 -22.28
N VAL A 243 20.38 -13.34 -22.48
CA VAL A 243 21.78 -13.30 -22.07
C VAL A 243 21.89 -12.46 -20.81
N HIS A 244 22.55 -13.00 -19.78
CA HIS A 244 22.99 -12.23 -18.62
C HIS A 244 24.16 -11.34 -19.05
N GLN A 245 23.88 -10.06 -19.29
CA GLN A 245 24.79 -9.14 -19.94
C GLN A 245 25.38 -8.17 -18.91
N GLN A 246 26.70 -8.04 -18.94
CA GLN A 246 27.45 -7.07 -18.14
C GLN A 246 27.40 -5.68 -18.78
N SER A 247 27.33 -4.65 -17.95
CA SER A 247 27.44 -3.24 -18.37
C SER A 247 28.88 -2.86 -18.70
N SER A 248 29.35 -3.25 -19.89
CA SER A 248 30.73 -2.98 -20.35
C SER A 248 30.84 -1.92 -21.45
N ALA A 249 29.74 -1.53 -22.09
CA ALA A 249 29.75 -0.60 -23.23
C ALA A 249 28.85 0.62 -22.98
N ASN A 250 29.28 1.79 -23.45
CA ASN A 250 28.48 3.02 -23.38
C ASN A 250 27.14 2.84 -24.10
N GLY A 251 26.04 3.21 -23.43
CA GLY A 251 24.66 3.02 -23.91
C GLY A 251 24.07 1.64 -23.63
N GLN A 252 24.84 0.73 -23.01
CA GLN A 252 24.44 -0.60 -22.54
C GLN A 252 24.59 -0.73 -21.01
N GLU A 253 24.43 0.38 -20.30
CA GLU A 253 24.41 0.41 -18.85
C GLU A 253 23.15 -0.27 -18.31
N ASP A 254 23.31 -1.05 -17.25
CA ASP A 254 22.25 -1.60 -16.44
C ASP A 254 21.42 -0.48 -15.80
N HIS A 255 20.22 -0.83 -15.34
CA HIS A 255 19.45 0.11 -14.56
C HIS A 255 20.00 0.18 -13.13
N THR A 256 20.36 -0.95 -12.51
CA THR A 256 20.77 -1.09 -11.10
C THR A 256 21.81 -0.04 -10.68
N LEU A 257 22.97 -0.03 -11.33
CA LEU A 257 24.09 0.86 -11.05
C LEU A 257 24.15 2.07 -11.98
N SER A 258 23.41 2.05 -13.10
CA SER A 258 23.33 3.17 -14.05
C SER A 258 24.71 3.60 -14.55
N GLY A 259 25.62 2.64 -14.76
CA GLY A 259 26.99 2.90 -15.20
C GLY A 259 27.87 3.69 -14.22
N ARG A 260 27.43 3.91 -12.96
CA ARG A 260 28.24 4.59 -11.93
C ARG A 260 29.51 3.83 -11.59
N CYS A 261 29.50 2.51 -11.78
CA CYS A 261 30.65 1.64 -11.64
C CYS A 261 31.00 1.05 -13.01
N ARG A 262 32.18 1.37 -13.53
CA ARG A 262 32.66 0.84 -14.80
C ARG A 262 32.80 -0.69 -14.71
N ASP A 263 32.37 -1.40 -15.75
CA ASP A 263 32.47 -2.85 -15.86
C ASP A 263 31.79 -3.57 -14.67
N ALA A 264 30.75 -2.97 -14.09
CA ALA A 264 29.94 -3.53 -13.02
C ALA A 264 28.45 -3.28 -13.34
N GLY A 265 27.57 -4.12 -12.79
CA GLY A 265 26.15 -4.10 -13.10
C GLY A 265 25.79 -5.10 -14.19
N TYR A 266 24.62 -5.71 -14.04
CA TYR A 266 24.13 -6.73 -14.93
C TYR A 266 22.64 -6.56 -15.21
N PHE A 267 22.22 -7.02 -16.38
CA PHE A 267 20.81 -7.05 -16.77
C PHE A 267 20.57 -8.24 -17.71
N MET A 268 19.30 -8.56 -17.96
CA MET A 268 18.97 -9.60 -18.95
C MET A 268 18.67 -8.96 -20.30
N TYR A 269 19.32 -9.48 -21.34
CA TYR A 269 19.22 -8.96 -22.70
C TYR A 269 18.83 -10.02 -23.73
N PHE A 270 17.89 -9.70 -24.60
CA PHE A 270 17.53 -10.51 -25.76
C PHE A 270 17.81 -9.74 -27.04
N SER A 271 18.79 -10.19 -27.82
CA SER A 271 19.16 -9.57 -29.09
C SER A 271 18.12 -9.83 -30.17
N THR A 272 17.67 -8.76 -30.85
CA THR A 272 16.73 -8.84 -31.97
C THR A 272 17.37 -8.49 -33.32
N SER A 273 18.67 -8.18 -33.35
CA SER A 273 19.40 -7.68 -34.53
C SER A 273 19.82 -8.75 -35.55
N SER A 274 19.71 -10.03 -35.20
CA SER A 274 20.04 -11.17 -36.07
C SER A 274 18.98 -12.27 -35.93
N GLY A 275 18.97 -13.28 -36.80
CA GLY A 275 17.99 -14.37 -36.78
C GLY A 275 16.75 -14.10 -37.63
N VAL A 276 15.62 -14.74 -37.29
CA VAL A 276 14.38 -14.72 -38.09
C VAL A 276 13.26 -13.99 -37.32
N ALA A 277 12.40 -13.26 -38.05
CA ALA A 277 11.21 -12.64 -37.46
C ALA A 277 10.33 -13.67 -36.74
N ASP A 278 9.63 -13.23 -35.70
CA ASP A 278 8.75 -14.03 -34.83
C ASP A 278 9.46 -15.07 -33.94
N GLU A 279 10.79 -15.13 -33.95
CA GLU A 279 11.56 -15.85 -32.94
C GLU A 279 11.32 -15.26 -31.55
N VAL A 280 11.31 -16.15 -30.55
CA VAL A 280 11.03 -15.82 -29.16
C VAL A 280 12.17 -16.27 -28.25
N ALA A 281 12.38 -15.53 -27.17
CA ALA A 281 13.15 -15.99 -26.02
C ALA A 281 12.32 -15.81 -24.75
N VAL A 282 12.30 -16.82 -23.90
CA VAL A 282 11.52 -16.83 -22.66
C VAL A 282 12.43 -16.88 -21.43
N LEU A 283 12.21 -15.96 -20.49
CA LEU A 283 12.79 -15.99 -19.15
C LEU A 283 11.67 -16.18 -18.13
N GLU A 284 11.69 -17.29 -17.38
CA GLU A 284 10.69 -17.62 -16.36
C GLU A 284 11.25 -17.37 -14.95
N SER A 285 10.44 -16.82 -14.05
CA SER A 285 10.77 -16.76 -12.63
C SER A 285 10.86 -18.16 -12.02
N ARG A 286 11.45 -18.28 -10.81
CA ARG A 286 11.25 -19.47 -9.96
C ARG A 286 9.77 -19.61 -9.58
N ILE A 287 9.43 -20.74 -8.95
CA ILE A 287 8.08 -20.94 -8.40
C ILE A 287 7.88 -20.00 -7.21
N LEU A 288 6.80 -19.22 -7.26
CA LEU A 288 6.41 -18.25 -6.24
C LEU A 288 5.11 -18.68 -5.59
N TYR A 289 4.92 -18.29 -4.32
CA TYR A 289 3.83 -18.75 -3.47
C TYR A 289 3.04 -17.55 -2.94
N PRO A 290 1.98 -17.10 -3.63
CA PRO A 290 1.21 -15.94 -3.22
C PRO A 290 0.41 -16.24 -1.95
N LYS A 291 0.34 -15.27 -1.06
CA LYS A 291 -0.47 -15.25 0.18
C LYS A 291 -1.75 -14.41 0.01
N ARG A 292 -1.75 -13.48 -0.94
CA ARG A 292 -2.89 -12.62 -1.33
C ARG A 292 -3.27 -12.90 -2.77
N THR A 293 -4.38 -12.31 -3.21
CA THR A 293 -4.97 -12.59 -4.53
C THR A 293 -4.48 -11.67 -5.65
N GLN A 294 -3.79 -10.58 -5.30
CA GLN A 294 -3.32 -9.56 -6.21
C GLN A 294 -1.84 -9.30 -5.95
N GLN A 295 -1.07 -9.17 -7.03
CA GLN A 295 0.34 -8.85 -6.99
C GLN A 295 0.67 -7.75 -7.99
N CYS A 296 1.71 -6.98 -7.71
CA CYS A 296 2.30 -6.02 -8.62
C CYS A 296 3.69 -6.49 -9.05
N LEU A 297 3.84 -6.83 -10.32
CA LEU A 297 5.12 -7.06 -10.95
C LEU A 297 5.62 -5.72 -11.52
N GLN A 298 6.66 -5.18 -10.89
CA GLN A 298 7.37 -3.98 -11.35
C GLN A 298 8.72 -4.39 -11.94
N PHE A 299 9.14 -3.76 -13.03
CA PHE A 299 10.49 -3.94 -13.58
C PHE A 299 10.87 -2.77 -14.46
N PHE A 300 12.16 -2.60 -14.70
CA PHE A 300 12.66 -1.67 -15.70
C PHE A 300 12.93 -2.42 -17.01
N TYR A 301 12.60 -1.80 -18.13
CA TYR A 301 12.83 -2.38 -19.45
C TYR A 301 13.23 -1.33 -20.47
N LYS A 302 13.88 -1.77 -21.55
CA LYS A 302 14.26 -0.94 -22.68
C LYS A 302 14.21 -1.78 -23.96
N ILE A 303 13.65 -1.23 -25.03
CA ILE A 303 13.59 -1.89 -26.35
C ILE A 303 14.32 -1.00 -27.35
N THR A 304 15.45 -1.48 -27.86
CA THR A 304 16.36 -0.76 -28.77
C THR A 304 16.39 -1.33 -30.18
N GLY A 305 15.66 -2.43 -30.40
CA GLY A 305 15.60 -3.09 -31.70
C GLY A 305 14.57 -2.48 -32.64
N SER A 306 13.86 -3.34 -33.36
CA SER A 306 12.84 -2.92 -34.33
C SER A 306 11.60 -2.39 -33.64
N LEU A 307 10.88 -1.45 -34.27
CA LEU A 307 9.54 -1.02 -33.81
C LEU A 307 8.49 -2.14 -33.79
N SER A 308 8.81 -3.29 -34.42
CA SER A 308 7.97 -4.50 -34.38
C SER A 308 8.30 -5.45 -33.22
N ASP A 309 9.39 -5.19 -32.48
CA ASP A 309 9.77 -5.99 -31.32
C ASP A 309 8.77 -5.80 -30.18
N LYS A 310 8.53 -6.87 -29.40
CA LYS A 310 7.57 -6.85 -28.30
C LYS A 310 8.12 -7.54 -27.07
N LEU A 311 7.82 -6.99 -25.91
CA LEU A 311 7.98 -7.66 -24.62
C LEU A 311 6.60 -8.07 -24.10
N ILE A 312 6.41 -9.37 -23.86
CA ILE A 312 5.12 -9.94 -23.45
C ILE A 312 5.27 -10.58 -22.08
N ILE A 313 4.37 -10.22 -21.17
CA ILE A 313 4.31 -10.79 -19.82
C ILE A 313 3.25 -11.87 -19.75
N TRP A 314 3.64 -13.04 -19.26
CA TRP A 314 2.74 -14.18 -19.06
C TRP A 314 2.71 -14.62 -17.59
N LEU A 315 1.59 -15.23 -17.23
CA LEU A 315 1.39 -15.88 -15.95
C LEU A 315 1.13 -17.37 -16.16
N LYS A 316 1.86 -18.23 -15.45
CA LYS A 316 1.79 -19.68 -15.54
C LYS A 316 1.51 -20.26 -14.16
N GLU A 317 0.29 -20.75 -13.97
CA GLU A 317 -0.17 -21.32 -12.69
C GLU A 317 0.01 -22.85 -12.66
N ASP A 318 0.53 -23.35 -11.54
CA ASP A 318 0.69 -24.77 -11.23
C ASP A 318 -0.29 -25.15 -10.11
N ASP A 319 -1.01 -26.25 -10.28
CA ASP A 319 -2.03 -26.72 -9.35
C ASP A 319 -1.47 -27.51 -8.15
N GLY A 320 -0.15 -27.68 -8.07
CA GLY A 320 0.49 -28.49 -7.03
C GLY A 320 0.93 -29.87 -7.53
N THR A 321 0.47 -30.32 -8.70
CA THR A 321 0.82 -31.63 -9.27
C THR A 321 2.03 -31.57 -10.21
N GLY A 322 2.60 -30.38 -10.43
CA GLY A 322 3.69 -30.17 -11.39
C GLY A 322 3.21 -30.05 -12.85
N ASN A 323 1.90 -30.14 -13.08
CA ASN A 323 1.30 -29.97 -14.39
C ASN A 323 0.82 -28.52 -14.60
N VAL A 324 1.34 -27.88 -15.63
CA VAL A 324 0.94 -26.53 -16.05
C VAL A 324 -0.48 -26.58 -16.60
N ARG A 325 -1.46 -26.06 -15.86
CA ARG A 325 -2.87 -26.09 -16.30
C ARG A 325 -3.27 -24.88 -17.14
N LYS A 326 -2.70 -23.70 -16.89
CA LYS A 326 -3.16 -22.46 -17.52
C LYS A 326 -2.02 -21.45 -17.64
N MET A 327 -1.65 -21.14 -18.88
CA MET A 327 -0.79 -20.01 -19.20
C MET A 327 -1.68 -18.86 -19.71
N ARG A 328 -1.50 -17.65 -19.17
CA ARG A 328 -2.30 -16.47 -19.49
C ARG A 328 -1.40 -15.33 -19.90
N LYS A 329 -1.69 -14.73 -21.05
CA LYS A 329 -1.06 -13.48 -21.48
C LYS A 329 -1.63 -12.35 -20.63
N ILE A 330 -0.76 -11.56 -20.00
CA ILE A 330 -1.19 -10.47 -19.11
C ILE A 330 -1.05 -9.12 -19.82
N GLN A 331 0.14 -8.81 -20.33
CA GLN A 331 0.43 -7.51 -20.92
C GLN A 331 1.42 -7.61 -22.07
N THR A 332 1.38 -6.66 -23.00
CA THR A 332 2.34 -6.51 -24.10
C THR A 332 2.83 -5.08 -24.15
N PHE A 333 4.14 -4.93 -24.07
CA PHE A 333 4.85 -3.68 -24.28
C PHE A 333 5.38 -3.66 -25.71
N GLN A 334 5.06 -2.61 -26.45
CA GLN A 334 5.51 -2.40 -27.83
C GLN A 334 6.79 -1.57 -27.81
N ALA A 335 7.66 -1.80 -28.79
CA ALA A 335 8.75 -0.88 -29.08
C ALA A 335 8.23 0.49 -29.51
N ASP A 336 8.99 1.53 -29.20
CA ASP A 336 8.77 2.90 -29.64
C ASP A 336 10.13 3.57 -29.92
N ASN A 337 10.14 4.88 -30.15
CA ASN A 337 11.36 5.64 -30.43
C ASN A 337 12.09 6.14 -29.16
N ASP A 338 11.58 5.85 -27.96
CA ASP A 338 12.23 6.14 -26.68
C ASP A 338 13.08 4.94 -26.26
N TYR A 339 14.39 5.06 -26.46
CA TYR A 339 15.39 4.06 -26.09
C TYR A 339 15.94 4.24 -24.68
N ASN A 340 15.27 4.97 -23.79
CA ASN A 340 15.66 5.04 -22.38
C ASN A 340 15.05 3.89 -21.57
N TRP A 341 15.59 3.64 -20.38
CA TRP A 341 14.96 2.73 -19.42
C TRP A 341 13.56 3.22 -19.06
N LYS A 342 12.59 2.31 -19.02
CA LYS A 342 11.19 2.58 -18.70
C LYS A 342 10.76 1.69 -17.56
N ILE A 343 9.92 2.21 -16.67
CA ILE A 343 9.32 1.43 -15.60
C ILE A 343 7.99 0.82 -16.09
N ALA A 344 7.81 -0.47 -15.83
CA ALA A 344 6.57 -1.19 -16.07
C ALA A 344 5.94 -1.61 -14.73
N HIS A 345 4.61 -1.60 -14.67
CA HIS A 345 3.83 -2.18 -13.59
C HIS A 345 2.76 -3.08 -14.20
N VAL A 346 2.72 -4.33 -13.75
CA VAL A 346 1.83 -5.36 -14.29
C VAL A 346 1.08 -6.01 -13.13
N THR A 347 -0.24 -5.78 -13.09
CA THR A 347 -1.10 -6.41 -12.11
C THR A 347 -1.27 -7.89 -12.42
N LEU A 348 -0.86 -8.75 -11.49
CA LEU A 348 -1.09 -10.19 -11.54
C LEU A 348 -2.17 -10.57 -10.52
N ASN A 349 -2.96 -11.59 -10.85
CA ASN A 349 -4.03 -12.10 -9.99
C ASN A 349 -3.86 -13.62 -9.80
N ALA A 350 -2.71 -14.02 -9.29
CA ALA A 350 -2.39 -15.42 -9.03
C ALA A 350 -2.91 -15.81 -7.64
N GLN A 351 -3.66 -16.92 -7.57
CA GLN A 351 -4.22 -17.46 -6.31
C GLN A 351 -3.55 -18.76 -5.87
N LYS A 352 -2.66 -19.30 -6.71
CA LYS A 352 -1.91 -20.53 -6.47
C LYS A 352 -0.46 -20.28 -6.81
N LYS A 353 0.42 -21.22 -6.47
CA LYS A 353 1.83 -21.12 -6.85
C LYS A 353 1.98 -20.94 -8.36
N PHE A 354 2.88 -20.06 -8.77
CA PHE A 354 2.97 -19.62 -10.16
C PHE A 354 4.40 -19.25 -10.56
N ARG A 355 4.58 -19.04 -11.87
CA ARG A 355 5.72 -18.35 -12.46
C ARG A 355 5.20 -17.18 -13.30
N TYR A 356 5.90 -16.06 -13.28
CA TYR A 356 5.75 -15.03 -14.31
C TYR A 356 6.85 -15.22 -15.36
N LEU A 357 6.57 -14.80 -16.60
CA LEU A 357 7.48 -14.99 -17.73
C LEU A 357 7.64 -13.70 -18.51
N PHE A 358 8.88 -13.40 -18.88
CA PHE A 358 9.23 -12.41 -19.87
C PHE A 358 9.45 -13.11 -21.21
N GLN A 359 8.59 -12.86 -22.19
CA GLN A 359 8.79 -13.29 -23.56
C GLN A 359 9.23 -12.10 -24.40
N GLY A 360 10.46 -12.14 -24.90
CA GLY A 360 10.90 -11.27 -25.99
C GLY A 360 10.42 -11.85 -27.33
N LEU A 361 9.80 -11.04 -28.17
CA LEU A 361 9.39 -11.41 -29.53
C LEU A 361 10.15 -10.53 -30.52
N LYS A 362 10.89 -11.19 -31.42
CA LYS A 362 11.66 -10.53 -32.48
C LYS A 362 10.73 -10.03 -33.59
N GLY A 363 10.81 -8.75 -33.88
CA GLY A 363 10.18 -8.10 -35.02
C GLY A 363 10.98 -8.33 -36.30
N ASN A 364 11.03 -7.34 -37.20
CA ASN A 364 11.83 -7.43 -38.42
C ASN A 364 13.32 -7.23 -38.11
N PRO A 365 14.17 -8.27 -38.23
CA PRO A 365 15.59 -8.16 -37.87
C PRO A 365 16.35 -7.17 -38.76
N SER A 366 15.91 -6.99 -40.00
CA SER A 366 16.53 -6.08 -40.97
C SER A 366 16.44 -4.61 -40.55
N SER A 367 15.51 -4.29 -39.64
CA SER A 367 15.34 -2.95 -39.07
C SER A 367 15.66 -2.90 -37.56
N SER A 368 16.25 -3.96 -37.00
CA SER A 368 16.70 -3.99 -35.62
C SER A 368 18.21 -3.76 -35.53
N SER A 369 18.62 -2.82 -34.68
CA SER A 369 20.04 -2.59 -34.36
C SER A 369 20.40 -2.97 -32.92
N GLY A 370 19.44 -3.53 -32.17
CA GLY A 370 19.55 -3.76 -30.75
C GLY A 370 18.73 -4.96 -30.28
N GLY A 371 17.95 -4.76 -29.22
CA GLY A 371 17.24 -5.83 -28.55
C GLY A 371 16.36 -5.35 -27.39
N ILE A 372 15.94 -6.29 -26.56
CA ILE A 372 15.09 -6.06 -25.39
C ILE A 372 15.94 -6.29 -24.14
N ALA A 373 15.97 -5.31 -23.25
CA ALA A 373 16.63 -5.38 -21.95
C ALA A 373 15.59 -5.32 -20.83
N ILE A 374 15.80 -6.07 -19.75
CA ILE A 374 15.04 -5.97 -18.51
C ILE A 374 15.99 -5.97 -17.30
N ASP A 375 15.62 -5.23 -16.26
CA ASP A 375 16.40 -5.09 -15.03
C ASP A 375 15.50 -4.70 -13.85
N ASP A 376 16.02 -4.74 -12.62
CA ASP A 376 15.37 -4.27 -11.40
C ASP A 376 13.94 -4.81 -11.22
N VAL A 377 13.78 -6.12 -11.38
CA VAL A 377 12.50 -6.83 -11.26
C VAL A 377 12.11 -6.91 -9.79
N THR A 378 10.87 -6.55 -9.48
CA THR A 378 10.29 -6.60 -8.14
C THR A 378 8.89 -7.20 -8.24
N LEU A 379 8.56 -8.11 -7.33
CA LEU A 379 7.22 -8.64 -7.20
C LEU A 379 6.74 -8.52 -5.75
N THR A 380 5.66 -7.77 -5.56
CA THR A 380 4.99 -7.59 -4.28
C THR A 380 3.52 -7.98 -4.36
N GLU A 381 2.93 -8.36 -3.23
CA GLU A 381 1.50 -8.64 -3.09
C GLU A 381 0.73 -7.36 -2.71
N THR A 382 0.93 -6.33 -3.52
CA THR A 382 0.30 -5.02 -3.38
C THR A 382 -0.39 -4.63 -4.70
N PRO A 383 -1.37 -3.71 -4.68
CA PRO A 383 -1.86 -3.10 -5.91
C PRO A 383 -0.74 -2.39 -6.68
N CYS A 384 -0.81 -2.36 -8.01
CA CYS A 384 0.09 -1.55 -8.81
C CYS A 384 -0.38 -0.09 -8.88
N PRO A 385 0.56 0.88 -8.92
CA PRO A 385 0.21 2.26 -9.19
C PRO A 385 -0.39 2.39 -10.61
N THR A 386 -1.49 3.12 -10.73
CA THR A 386 -2.23 3.26 -11.99
C THR A 386 -1.80 4.49 -12.80
N ALA A 387 -1.39 5.57 -12.12
CA ALA A 387 -0.80 6.74 -12.78
C ALA A 387 0.70 6.81 -12.47
N VAL A 388 1.50 6.65 -13.51
CA VAL A 388 2.96 6.72 -13.43
C VAL A 388 3.43 7.79 -14.40
N TRP A 389 4.14 8.78 -13.86
CA TRP A 389 4.69 9.89 -14.63
C TRP A 389 6.21 9.90 -14.51
N VAL A 390 6.88 9.68 -15.63
CA VAL A 390 8.35 9.74 -15.74
C VAL A 390 8.73 11.08 -16.36
N ILE A 391 9.61 11.81 -15.69
CA ILE A 391 10.15 13.09 -16.16
C ILE A 391 11.64 12.90 -16.37
N ARG A 392 12.07 13.04 -17.63
CA ARG A 392 13.45 12.84 -18.06
C ARG A 392 14.29 14.12 -17.85
N ASN A 393 15.60 13.95 -17.72
CA ASN A 393 16.59 15.02 -17.66
C ASN A 393 16.29 16.07 -16.55
N PHE A 394 15.85 15.60 -15.38
CA PHE A 394 15.30 16.47 -14.36
C PHE A 394 16.35 17.38 -13.72
N SER A 395 17.63 16.97 -13.67
CA SER A 395 18.72 17.81 -13.16
C SER A 395 18.88 19.09 -13.99
N GLN A 396 18.77 19.00 -15.32
CA GLN A 396 18.82 20.19 -16.19
C GLN A 396 17.64 21.14 -15.95
N ILE A 397 16.46 20.58 -15.68
CA ILE A 397 15.27 21.37 -15.33
C ILE A 397 15.51 22.14 -14.03
N LEU A 398 16.11 21.50 -13.03
CA LEU A 398 16.47 22.17 -11.77
C LEU A 398 17.53 23.26 -11.98
N GLU A 399 18.51 23.06 -12.86
CA GLU A 399 19.60 24.01 -13.12
C GLU A 399 19.16 25.24 -13.93
N ASN A 400 18.21 25.08 -14.86
CA ASN A 400 17.72 26.17 -15.69
C ASN A 400 16.97 27.28 -14.92
N GLY A 401 16.65 27.04 -13.64
CA GLY A 401 16.04 28.05 -12.75
C GLY A 401 14.63 28.48 -13.16
N THR A 402 13.98 27.78 -14.09
CA THR A 402 12.63 28.11 -14.53
C THR A 402 11.62 27.82 -13.42
N THR A 403 10.67 28.72 -13.23
CA THR A 403 9.50 28.49 -12.34
C THR A 403 8.31 27.91 -13.09
N ASP A 404 8.53 27.51 -14.35
CA ASP A 404 7.49 26.98 -15.21
C ASP A 404 6.94 25.68 -14.64
N VAL A 405 5.62 25.55 -14.69
CA VAL A 405 4.91 24.37 -14.20
C VAL A 405 4.99 23.29 -15.25
N ILE A 406 5.48 22.13 -14.86
CA ILE A 406 5.46 20.93 -15.70
C ILE A 406 4.19 20.17 -15.37
N GLN A 407 3.44 19.82 -16.41
CA GLN A 407 2.14 19.20 -16.29
C GLN A 407 2.23 17.74 -16.73
N SER A 408 1.69 16.85 -15.91
CA SER A 408 1.58 15.45 -16.29
C SER A 408 0.57 15.26 -17.43
N PRO A 409 0.61 14.11 -18.12
CA PRO A 409 -0.54 13.63 -18.88
C PRO A 409 -1.78 13.49 -17.99
N ARG A 410 -2.96 13.43 -18.62
CA ARG A 410 -4.21 13.11 -17.93
C ARG A 410 -4.28 11.61 -17.62
N PHE A 411 -4.55 11.28 -16.37
CA PHE A 411 -4.81 9.93 -15.89
C PHE A 411 -6.27 9.77 -15.48
N TYR A 412 -6.68 8.53 -15.19
CA TYR A 412 -8.03 8.21 -14.75
C TYR A 412 -8.01 7.36 -13.50
N SER A 413 -8.87 7.68 -12.53
CA SER A 413 -9.07 6.86 -11.34
C SER A 413 -9.84 5.58 -11.66
N PRO A 414 -9.85 4.58 -10.75
CA PRO A 414 -10.70 3.39 -10.93
C PRO A 414 -12.18 3.71 -11.11
N GLU A 415 -12.68 4.79 -10.50
CA GLU A 415 -14.06 5.28 -10.67
C GLU A 415 -14.27 6.01 -12.01
N GLY A 416 -13.20 6.46 -12.67
CA GLY A 416 -13.23 7.14 -13.96
C GLY A 416 -13.05 8.65 -13.91
N TYR A 417 -12.70 9.25 -12.77
CA TYR A 417 -12.36 10.67 -12.68
C TYR A 417 -11.05 10.96 -13.42
N GLY A 418 -11.07 11.95 -14.31
CA GLY A 418 -9.84 12.47 -14.93
C GLY A 418 -9.03 13.29 -13.93
N PHE A 419 -7.72 13.08 -13.86
CA PHE A 419 -6.83 13.85 -12.99
C PHE A 419 -5.43 13.99 -13.57
N GLY A 420 -4.63 14.88 -12.96
CA GLY A 420 -3.23 15.12 -13.32
C GLY A 420 -2.42 15.66 -12.15
N VAL A 421 -1.11 15.79 -12.38
CA VAL A 421 -0.12 16.29 -11.43
C VAL A 421 0.60 17.50 -12.02
N SER A 422 0.68 18.56 -11.23
CA SER A 422 1.44 19.76 -11.49
C SER A 422 2.75 19.72 -10.69
N LEU A 423 3.89 19.74 -11.36
CA LEU A 423 5.21 19.82 -10.76
C LEU A 423 5.81 21.20 -10.97
N TYR A 424 6.23 21.84 -9.88
CA TYR A 424 7.00 23.07 -9.90
C TYR A 424 8.42 22.70 -9.46
N PRO A 425 9.41 22.72 -10.38
CA PRO A 425 10.78 22.35 -10.05
C PRO A 425 11.33 23.17 -8.87
N HIS A 426 11.01 24.47 -8.85
CA HIS A 426 11.32 25.40 -7.77
C HIS A 426 10.03 25.88 -7.09
N SER A 427 9.88 25.58 -5.81
CA SER A 427 8.76 26.02 -5.01
C SER A 427 9.00 27.39 -4.36
N ARG A 428 7.98 27.94 -3.68
CA ARG A 428 8.12 29.13 -2.83
C ARG A 428 9.03 28.89 -1.61
N THR A 429 9.22 27.63 -1.23
CA THR A 429 10.18 27.22 -0.18
C THR A 429 11.52 26.94 -0.85
N SER A 430 12.53 27.75 -0.54
CA SER A 430 13.87 27.63 -1.14
C SER A 430 14.43 26.21 -1.01
N GLY A 431 14.95 25.65 -2.11
CA GLY A 431 15.54 24.32 -2.14
C GLY A 431 14.53 23.15 -2.19
N TYR A 432 13.25 23.41 -2.45
CA TYR A 432 12.21 22.39 -2.57
C TYR A 432 11.46 22.47 -3.89
N SER A 433 10.95 21.32 -4.34
CA SER A 433 9.96 21.24 -5.42
C SER A 433 8.54 21.14 -4.85
N ARG A 434 7.58 21.81 -5.49
CA ARG A 434 6.15 21.68 -5.18
C ARG A 434 5.53 20.65 -6.10
N ILE A 435 4.74 19.75 -5.53
CA ILE A 435 3.93 18.79 -6.28
C ILE A 435 2.48 18.98 -5.85
N ALA A 436 1.59 19.08 -6.83
CA ALA A 436 0.17 19.30 -6.61
C ALA A 436 -0.68 18.43 -7.54
N PHE A 437 -1.85 18.05 -7.06
CA PHE A 437 -2.86 17.28 -7.76
C PHE A 437 -3.95 18.20 -8.30
N HIS A 438 -4.51 17.88 -9.46
CA HIS A 438 -5.67 18.57 -10.00
C HIS A 438 -6.60 17.60 -10.72
N LEU A 439 -7.89 17.93 -10.79
CA LEU A 439 -8.85 17.19 -11.62
C LEU A 439 -8.82 17.73 -13.05
N CYS A 440 -9.09 16.84 -14.00
CA CYS A 440 -9.19 17.17 -15.42
C CYS A 440 -10.56 16.78 -15.93
N SER A 441 -11.17 17.61 -16.78
CA SER A 441 -12.41 17.21 -17.44
C SER A 441 -12.17 16.00 -18.31
N GLY A 442 -13.05 15.00 -18.23
CA GLY A 442 -12.97 13.75 -18.96
C GLY A 442 -14.29 13.38 -19.64
N GLU A 443 -14.24 12.32 -20.45
CA GLU A 443 -15.41 11.75 -21.13
C GLU A 443 -16.46 11.17 -20.15
N ASN A 444 -16.02 10.76 -18.95
CA ASN A 444 -16.87 10.14 -17.93
C ASN A 444 -17.63 11.17 -17.08
N ASP A 445 -17.28 12.46 -17.14
CA ASP A 445 -17.80 13.47 -16.21
C ASP A 445 -19.32 13.66 -16.25
N GLY A 446 -20.00 13.17 -17.29
CA GLY A 446 -21.45 13.21 -17.42
C GLY A 446 -22.20 12.25 -16.49
N VAL A 447 -21.54 11.20 -15.99
CA VAL A 447 -22.14 10.18 -15.12
C VAL A 447 -21.53 10.11 -13.73
N LEU A 448 -20.41 10.79 -13.50
CA LEU A 448 -19.73 10.85 -12.20
C LEU A 448 -20.45 11.78 -11.22
N GLU A 449 -20.27 11.48 -9.93
CA GLU A 449 -20.76 12.32 -8.84
C GLU A 449 -19.87 13.57 -8.69
N TRP A 450 -20.49 14.72 -8.46
CA TRP A 450 -19.79 15.98 -8.21
C TRP A 450 -20.46 16.72 -7.04
N PRO A 451 -19.68 17.35 -6.15
CA PRO A 451 -18.20 17.39 -6.13
C PRO A 451 -17.56 16.02 -5.79
N ALA A 452 -16.34 15.79 -6.27
CA ALA A 452 -15.60 14.54 -6.08
C ALA A 452 -15.01 14.44 -4.66
N LEU A 453 -15.85 14.26 -3.64
CA LEU A 453 -15.49 14.25 -2.22
C LEU A 453 -15.09 12.85 -1.69
N ASN A 454 -14.47 12.79 -0.52
CA ASN A 454 -14.13 11.54 0.19
C ASN A 454 -13.21 10.59 -0.59
N ARG A 455 -12.46 11.12 -1.55
CA ARG A 455 -11.46 10.38 -2.32
C ARG A 455 -10.08 10.83 -1.90
N GLN A 456 -9.21 9.85 -1.64
CA GLN A 456 -7.84 10.13 -1.28
C GLN A 456 -7.00 10.28 -2.54
N ALA A 457 -6.35 11.44 -2.68
CA ALA A 457 -5.27 11.65 -3.63
C ALA A 457 -3.94 11.35 -2.92
N MET A 458 -3.18 10.37 -3.42
CA MET A 458 -1.84 10.04 -2.92
C MET A 458 -0.83 10.31 -4.03
N LEU A 459 0.20 11.10 -3.72
CA LEU A 459 1.31 11.39 -4.62
C LEU A 459 2.58 10.79 -4.02
N THR A 460 3.34 10.05 -4.82
CA THR A 460 4.60 9.43 -4.36
C THR A 460 5.73 9.73 -5.33
N VAL A 461 6.81 10.33 -4.86
CA VAL A 461 8.08 10.40 -5.60
C VAL A 461 8.88 9.15 -5.27
N LEU A 462 9.14 8.31 -6.27
CA LEU A 462 9.76 7.01 -6.10
C LEU A 462 11.27 7.13 -5.79
N ASP A 463 11.72 6.53 -4.69
CA ASP A 463 13.13 6.17 -4.52
C ASP A 463 13.42 4.92 -5.36
N GLN A 464 14.21 5.06 -6.42
CA GLN A 464 14.42 4.02 -7.45
C GLN A 464 15.50 3.01 -7.04
N ASP A 465 15.62 2.72 -5.75
CA ASP A 465 16.52 1.67 -5.26
C ASP A 465 16.13 0.32 -5.91
N PRO A 466 17.11 -0.46 -6.41
CA PRO A 466 16.84 -1.79 -6.97
C PRO A 466 16.18 -2.72 -5.95
N ASP A 467 16.43 -2.50 -4.67
CA ASP A 467 15.84 -3.24 -3.56
C ASP A 467 14.62 -2.54 -2.99
N VAL A 468 13.44 -3.12 -3.24
CA VAL A 468 12.16 -2.54 -2.80
C VAL A 468 12.08 -2.40 -1.28
N LEU A 469 12.78 -3.24 -0.53
CA LEU A 469 12.80 -3.19 0.93
C LEU A 469 13.63 -2.00 1.44
N LYS A 470 14.55 -1.47 0.63
CA LYS A 470 15.40 -0.31 0.96
C LYS A 470 14.87 1.03 0.44
N ARG A 471 13.82 1.02 -0.39
CA ARG A 471 13.22 2.25 -0.92
C ARG A 471 12.64 3.10 0.20
N MET A 472 12.99 4.38 0.21
CA MET A 472 12.44 5.40 1.11
C MET A 472 11.71 6.48 0.30
N SER A 473 10.69 6.07 -0.46
CA SER A 473 9.92 6.95 -1.33
C SER A 473 9.19 8.04 -0.56
N SER A 474 9.17 9.27 -1.10
CA SER A 474 8.45 10.39 -0.48
C SER A 474 6.98 10.34 -0.90
N SER A 475 6.08 10.02 0.03
CA SER A 475 4.64 9.97 -0.22
C SER A 475 3.87 10.97 0.64
N ARG A 476 2.86 11.60 0.04
CA ARG A 476 1.89 12.43 0.75
C ARG A 476 0.50 12.21 0.18
N SER A 477 -0.50 12.28 1.06
CA SER A 477 -1.89 12.16 0.67
C SER A 477 -2.77 13.21 1.34
N PHE A 478 -3.87 13.55 0.67
CA PHE A 478 -4.98 14.29 1.26
C PHE A 478 -6.29 13.65 0.78
N THR A 479 -7.37 13.89 1.51
CA THR A 479 -8.72 13.50 1.10
C THR A 479 -9.48 14.71 0.61
N THR A 480 -10.20 14.58 -0.50
CA THR A 480 -11.01 15.66 -1.05
C THR A 480 -12.16 16.01 -0.11
N SER A 481 -12.20 17.28 0.32
CA SER A 481 -13.15 17.82 1.30
C SER A 481 -13.78 19.11 0.79
N THR A 482 -14.95 19.45 1.33
CA THR A 482 -15.62 20.74 1.13
C THR A 482 -14.81 21.93 1.63
N ASP A 483 -13.83 21.72 2.51
CA ASP A 483 -12.98 22.78 3.06
C ASP A 483 -11.90 23.25 2.08
N HIS A 484 -11.66 22.50 0.99
CA HIS A 484 -10.69 22.84 -0.04
C HIS A 484 -11.28 23.86 -1.01
N ILE A 485 -11.32 25.10 -0.56
CA ILE A 485 -11.87 26.25 -1.30
C ILE A 485 -10.72 27.06 -1.89
N SER A 486 -10.84 27.43 -3.17
CA SER A 486 -9.85 28.27 -3.84
C SER A 486 -10.15 29.75 -3.65
N SER A 487 -9.23 30.49 -3.01
CA SER A 487 -9.26 31.96 -2.99
C SER A 487 -9.11 32.55 -4.38
N ASP A 488 -8.30 31.91 -5.22
CA ASP A 488 -7.95 32.38 -6.57
C ASP A 488 -9.12 32.24 -7.55
N ALA A 489 -10.14 31.47 -7.19
CA ALA A 489 -11.36 31.26 -7.95
C ALA A 489 -12.61 31.69 -7.17
N ASN A 490 -12.57 32.86 -6.51
CA ASN A 490 -13.71 33.49 -5.82
C ASN A 490 -14.41 32.61 -4.77
N GLY A 491 -13.68 31.75 -4.08
CA GLY A 491 -14.27 30.89 -3.06
C GLY A 491 -14.99 29.66 -3.62
N THR A 492 -14.66 29.22 -4.84
CA THR A 492 -15.20 27.98 -5.42
C THR A 492 -14.52 26.74 -4.83
N LEU A 493 -15.31 25.67 -4.73
CA LEU A 493 -14.83 24.35 -4.30
C LEU A 493 -13.92 23.75 -5.38
N ILE A 494 -12.71 23.34 -4.98
CA ILE A 494 -11.68 22.83 -5.90
C ILE A 494 -12.09 21.51 -6.59
N TRP A 495 -12.90 20.71 -5.90
CA TRP A 495 -13.32 19.36 -6.33
C TRP A 495 -14.65 19.33 -7.09
N GLU A 496 -15.13 20.50 -7.52
CA GLU A 496 -16.26 20.58 -8.42
C GLU A 496 -15.86 20.18 -9.86
N LYS A 497 -16.85 19.92 -10.72
CA LYS A 497 -16.61 19.48 -12.10
C LYS A 497 -15.67 20.44 -12.84
N PRO A 498 -14.52 19.98 -13.40
CA PRO A 498 -13.54 20.85 -14.03
C PRO A 498 -14.07 21.68 -15.19
N SER A 499 -15.09 21.22 -15.92
CA SER A 499 -15.72 22.03 -16.97
C SER A 499 -16.47 23.26 -16.45
N ILE A 500 -16.76 23.34 -15.15
CA ILE A 500 -17.46 24.45 -14.49
C ILE A 500 -16.46 25.40 -13.83
N VAL A 501 -15.51 24.85 -13.08
CA VAL A 501 -14.60 25.64 -12.23
C VAL A 501 -13.16 25.70 -12.75
N GLY A 502 -12.82 24.90 -13.76
CA GLY A 502 -11.46 24.76 -14.26
C GLY A 502 -11.10 25.71 -15.39
N THR A 503 -9.80 25.75 -15.72
CA THR A 503 -9.25 26.50 -16.84
C THR A 503 -8.96 25.57 -18.02
N PHE A 504 -9.28 26.01 -19.23
CA PHE A 504 -9.02 25.22 -20.43
C PHE A 504 -7.51 25.12 -20.70
N ASP A 505 -7.01 23.90 -20.89
CA ASP A 505 -5.65 23.61 -21.31
C ASP A 505 -5.67 22.93 -22.69
N ALA A 506 -5.08 23.61 -23.66
CA ALA A 506 -5.01 23.16 -25.04
C ALA A 506 -4.14 21.90 -25.23
N SER A 507 -3.16 21.65 -24.35
CA SER A 507 -2.25 20.51 -24.46
C SER A 507 -2.94 19.16 -24.23
N CYS A 508 -3.92 19.11 -23.34
CA CYS A 508 -4.76 17.93 -23.09
C CYS A 508 -6.15 18.04 -23.73
N ASN A 509 -6.47 19.18 -24.35
CA ASN A 509 -7.82 19.55 -24.78
C ASN A 509 -8.85 19.28 -23.66
N CYS A 510 -8.55 19.78 -22.45
CA CYS A 510 -9.31 19.50 -21.25
C CYS A 510 -9.31 20.70 -20.31
N TYR A 511 -10.33 20.82 -19.44
CA TYR A 511 -10.34 21.80 -18.36
C TYR A 511 -9.63 21.22 -17.14
N ARG A 512 -8.77 22.00 -16.48
CA ARG A 512 -8.07 21.62 -15.25
C ARG A 512 -8.57 22.42 -14.06
N SER A 513 -8.87 21.76 -12.95
CA SER A 513 -9.17 22.47 -11.70
C SER A 513 -7.91 23.11 -11.12
N VAL A 514 -8.09 23.98 -10.12
CA VAL A 514 -6.98 24.57 -9.36
C VAL A 514 -6.17 23.46 -8.69
N SER A 515 -4.84 23.51 -8.82
CA SER A 515 -3.96 22.48 -8.27
C SER A 515 -3.80 22.60 -6.76
N TRP A 516 -4.07 21.52 -6.02
CA TRP A 516 -3.91 21.41 -4.58
C TRP A 516 -2.73 20.52 -4.21
N GLY A 517 -1.88 20.95 -3.28
CA GLY A 517 -0.70 20.18 -2.88
C GLY A 517 0.31 20.97 -2.08
N TRP A 518 1.52 20.44 -1.97
CA TRP A 518 2.50 20.85 -0.96
C TRP A 518 3.67 21.62 -1.56
N ASN A 519 4.00 22.77 -0.97
CA ASN A 519 5.13 23.58 -1.40
C ASN A 519 6.48 22.90 -1.13
N ASN A 520 6.60 22.24 0.02
CA ASN A 520 7.81 21.59 0.48
C ASN A 520 7.77 20.06 0.27
N PHE A 521 7.32 19.59 -0.89
CA PHE A 521 7.05 18.15 -1.10
C PHE A 521 8.32 17.30 -0.91
N ILE A 522 9.38 17.67 -1.61
CA ILE A 522 10.69 17.02 -1.56
C ILE A 522 11.78 18.06 -1.80
N SER A 523 12.88 17.98 -1.04
CA SER A 523 14.00 18.90 -1.19
C SER A 523 14.92 18.49 -2.34
N HIS A 524 15.55 19.46 -3.00
CA HIS A 524 16.53 19.20 -4.06
C HIS A 524 17.75 18.45 -3.54
N SER A 525 18.11 18.63 -2.26
CA SER A 525 19.19 17.89 -1.60
C SER A 525 18.82 16.41 -1.46
N GLN A 526 17.63 16.10 -0.96
CA GLN A 526 17.14 14.72 -0.84
C GLN A 526 17.08 14.02 -2.21
N MET A 527 16.59 14.73 -3.24
CA MET A 527 16.52 14.18 -4.60
C MET A 527 17.87 13.69 -5.13
N ARG A 528 18.97 14.40 -4.80
CA ARG A 528 20.33 14.04 -5.25
C ARG A 528 21.00 12.97 -4.38
N ARG A 529 20.55 12.80 -3.14
CA ARG A 529 21.20 11.93 -2.15
C ARG A 529 20.82 10.45 -2.32
N ARG A 530 19.55 10.17 -2.57
CA ARG A 530 19.03 8.80 -2.78
C ARG A 530 18.79 8.55 -4.27
N SER A 531 18.14 7.44 -4.61
CA SER A 531 17.85 7.07 -6.00
C SER A 531 16.56 7.73 -6.52
N PHE A 532 16.21 8.93 -6.04
CA PHE A 532 15.06 9.68 -6.58
C PHE A 532 15.33 10.16 -8.01
N LEU A 533 16.56 10.60 -8.29
CA LEU A 533 17.05 10.92 -9.63
C LEU A 533 18.03 9.83 -10.09
N LYS A 534 17.50 8.82 -10.79
CA LYS A 534 18.27 7.70 -11.36
C LYS A 534 18.19 7.80 -12.89
N ASN A 535 19.33 7.71 -13.59
CA ASN A 535 19.44 8.07 -15.01
C ASN A 535 18.91 9.49 -15.35
N ASP A 536 18.98 10.39 -14.38
CA ASP A 536 18.37 11.74 -14.43
C ASP A 536 16.83 11.75 -14.62
N ASP A 537 16.19 10.62 -14.30
CA ASP A 537 14.74 10.48 -14.34
C ASP A 537 14.15 10.68 -12.95
N LEU A 538 13.07 11.47 -12.88
CA LEU A 538 12.20 11.58 -11.72
C LEU A 538 10.91 10.81 -12.01
N ILE A 539 10.54 9.88 -11.12
CA ILE A 539 9.33 9.07 -11.27
C ILE A 539 8.33 9.45 -10.18
N ILE A 540 7.13 9.86 -10.59
CA ILE A 540 6.02 10.24 -9.72
C ILE A 540 4.86 9.29 -9.95
N PHE A 541 4.37 8.67 -8.87
CA PHE A 541 3.11 7.94 -8.87
C PHE A 541 2.00 8.83 -8.33
N ALA A 542 0.80 8.64 -8.87
CA ALA A 542 -0.40 9.28 -8.37
C ALA A 542 -1.55 8.26 -8.28
N GLU A 543 -2.32 8.35 -7.22
CA GLU A 543 -3.50 7.53 -7.02
C GLU A 543 -4.65 8.41 -6.55
N PHE A 544 -5.87 8.06 -6.96
CA PHE A 544 -7.08 8.77 -6.58
C PHE A 544 -8.19 7.74 -6.34
N ASN A 545 -8.47 7.42 -5.08
CA ASN A 545 -9.33 6.29 -4.71
C ASN A 545 -10.41 6.71 -3.72
N ASP A 546 -11.61 6.15 -3.87
CA ASP A 546 -12.69 6.29 -2.89
C ASP A 546 -12.35 5.54 -1.59
N ILE A 547 -12.50 6.24 -0.47
CA ILE A 547 -12.25 5.71 0.87
C ILE A 547 -13.46 5.91 1.81
N ILE A 548 -14.65 6.21 1.28
CA ILE A 548 -15.85 6.46 2.09
C ILE A 548 -16.22 5.31 3.03
N HIS A 549 -15.85 4.07 2.67
CA HIS A 549 -16.03 2.88 3.49
C HIS A 549 -15.29 2.93 4.84
N LEU A 550 -14.34 3.86 5.02
CA LEU A 550 -13.62 4.07 6.27
C LEU A 550 -14.31 5.04 7.23
N ASN A 551 -15.43 5.69 6.89
CA ASN A 551 -16.06 6.67 7.79
C ASN A 551 -16.47 6.07 9.14
N ASN A 552 -17.05 4.87 9.15
CA ASN A 552 -17.55 4.21 10.36
C ASN A 552 -16.86 2.85 10.54
N THR A 553 -15.76 2.85 11.27
CA THR A 553 -14.87 1.69 11.46
C THR A 553 -14.71 1.30 12.92
N GLU A 554 -15.13 2.16 13.85
CA GLU A 554 -15.03 1.88 15.27
C GLU A 554 -15.94 0.70 15.67
N VAL A 555 -15.41 -0.19 16.51
CA VAL A 555 -16.14 -1.32 17.07
C VAL A 555 -16.18 -1.21 18.60
N PRO A 556 -17.28 -1.61 19.25
CA PRO A 556 -17.34 -1.61 20.71
C PRO A 556 -16.27 -2.53 21.31
N VAL A 557 -15.55 -2.03 22.30
CA VAL A 557 -14.60 -2.84 23.08
C VAL A 557 -15.41 -3.70 24.07
N GLU A 558 -15.25 -5.03 23.98
CA GLU A 558 -15.87 -5.94 24.93
C GLU A 558 -15.27 -5.75 26.34
N PRO A 559 -16.09 -5.71 27.41
CA PRO A 559 -15.57 -5.66 28.77
C PRO A 559 -14.80 -6.94 29.08
N GLU A 560 -13.66 -6.83 29.79
CA GLU A 560 -12.83 -7.96 30.21
C GLU A 560 -13.71 -9.08 30.82
N GLN A 561 -13.79 -10.23 30.13
CA GLN A 561 -14.47 -11.38 30.70
C GLN A 561 -13.66 -11.92 31.88
N PRO A 562 -14.29 -12.30 33.01
CA PRO A 562 -13.56 -12.82 34.15
C PRO A 562 -12.76 -14.07 33.77
N ALA A 563 -11.49 -14.13 34.16
CA ALA A 563 -10.51 -15.17 33.82
C ALA A 563 -10.99 -16.63 33.95
N PHE A 564 -12.02 -16.86 34.75
CA PHE A 564 -12.71 -18.15 34.88
C PHE A 564 -13.34 -18.63 33.56
N VAL A 565 -13.95 -17.74 32.77
CA VAL A 565 -14.58 -18.08 31.49
C VAL A 565 -13.51 -18.41 30.44
N GLU A 566 -12.42 -17.66 30.41
CA GLU A 566 -11.28 -17.89 29.51
C GLU A 566 -10.61 -19.25 29.76
N SER A 567 -10.45 -19.62 31.04
CA SER A 567 -9.95 -20.95 31.42
C SER A 567 -10.91 -22.08 31.02
N LEU A 568 -12.23 -21.88 31.11
CA LEU A 568 -13.24 -22.85 30.67
C LEU A 568 -13.29 -22.97 29.14
N VAL A 569 -13.08 -21.88 28.39
CA VAL A 569 -13.03 -21.88 26.93
C VAL A 569 -11.77 -22.60 26.43
N LEU A 570 -10.61 -22.32 27.04
CA LEU A 570 -9.36 -23.00 26.69
C LEU A 570 -9.41 -24.50 27.01
N GLU A 571 -10.02 -24.89 28.13
CA GLU A 571 -10.20 -26.29 28.50
C GLU A 571 -11.19 -27.01 27.57
N ARG A 572 -12.25 -26.32 27.12
CA ARG A 572 -13.19 -26.83 26.10
C ARG A 572 -12.53 -27.00 24.74
N GLN A 573 -11.72 -26.03 24.29
CA GLN A 573 -10.98 -26.12 23.03
C GLN A 573 -9.94 -27.25 23.05
N LYS A 574 -9.24 -27.45 24.18
CA LYS A 574 -8.33 -28.59 24.36
C LYS A 574 -9.05 -29.93 24.30
N ARG A 575 -10.21 -30.07 24.94
CA ARG A 575 -10.97 -31.34 24.93
C ARG A 575 -11.63 -31.63 23.57
N ALA A 576 -12.06 -30.59 22.84
CA ALA A 576 -12.57 -30.72 21.48
C ALA A 576 -11.47 -31.13 20.48
N ALA A 577 -10.24 -30.63 20.66
CA ALA A 577 -9.09 -31.06 19.86
C ALA A 577 -8.63 -32.50 20.17
N LEU A 578 -9.10 -33.10 21.27
CA LEU A 578 -8.74 -34.45 21.74
C LEU A 578 -9.91 -35.45 21.67
N ASP A 579 -11.05 -35.08 21.05
CA ASP A 579 -12.26 -35.92 20.93
C ASP A 579 -12.74 -36.53 22.26
N MET A 580 -12.66 -35.76 23.36
CA MET A 580 -13.11 -36.19 24.70
C MET A 580 -14.52 -35.66 25.04
N GLU A 581 -15.31 -36.43 25.79
CA GLU A 581 -16.68 -36.06 26.19
C GLU A 581 -16.75 -34.74 27.01
N PRO A 582 -17.81 -33.93 26.82
CA PRO A 582 -17.95 -32.65 27.51
C PRO A 582 -18.31 -32.79 29.00
N ILE A 583 -17.92 -31.80 29.80
CA ILE A 583 -18.26 -31.71 31.24
C ILE A 583 -19.76 -31.48 31.39
N GLN A 584 -20.42 -32.32 32.19
CA GLN A 584 -21.82 -32.16 32.54
C GLN A 584 -21.98 -31.30 33.80
N ASP A 585 -22.09 -29.99 33.62
CA ASP A 585 -22.40 -29.06 34.71
C ASP A 585 -23.92 -28.98 34.94
N ARG A 586 -24.35 -29.33 36.17
CA ARG A 586 -25.70 -29.08 36.67
C ARG A 586 -25.78 -27.65 37.21
N LEU A 587 -26.37 -26.74 36.44
CA LEU A 587 -27.03 -25.52 36.93
C LEU A 587 -28.21 -25.17 36.02
N PRO A 588 -29.45 -25.07 36.55
CA PRO A 588 -30.66 -24.92 35.74
C PRO A 588 -31.01 -23.43 35.55
N TYR A 589 -30.61 -22.84 34.43
CA TYR A 589 -31.38 -21.85 33.66
C TYR A 589 -30.60 -21.48 32.39
N LEU A 590 -31.32 -21.29 31.28
CA LEU A 590 -30.85 -21.10 29.89
C LEU A 590 -30.61 -22.39 29.11
N GLN A 591 -31.65 -23.22 28.99
CA GLN A 591 -31.78 -24.10 27.82
C GLN A 591 -32.12 -23.21 26.61
N ASP A 592 -31.32 -23.28 25.54
CA ASP A 592 -31.59 -22.52 24.32
C ASP A 592 -32.89 -23.05 23.68
N PRO A 593 -33.94 -22.23 23.51
CA PRO A 593 -35.17 -22.67 22.86
C PRO A 593 -34.96 -23.10 21.39
N CYS A 594 -33.78 -22.82 20.79
CA CYS A 594 -33.38 -23.29 19.48
C CYS A 594 -32.66 -24.65 19.48
N GLU A 595 -32.49 -25.32 20.63
CA GLU A 595 -31.92 -26.67 20.70
C GLU A 595 -32.88 -27.68 21.37
N PRO A 596 -33.38 -28.69 20.62
CA PRO A 596 -33.19 -28.92 19.18
C PRO A 596 -33.96 -27.91 18.32
N ASN A 597 -33.44 -27.61 17.11
CA ASN A 597 -34.02 -26.61 16.20
C ASN A 597 -35.50 -26.93 15.91
N PRO A 598 -36.45 -26.07 16.34
CA PRO A 598 -37.88 -26.33 16.15
C PRO A 598 -38.39 -25.96 14.75
N CYS A 599 -37.55 -25.37 13.89
CA CYS A 599 -37.91 -24.93 12.55
C CYS A 599 -37.85 -26.07 11.53
N GLN A 600 -38.78 -26.07 10.58
CA GLN A 600 -38.89 -27.07 9.51
C GLN A 600 -38.32 -26.53 8.20
N ASN A 601 -38.09 -27.42 7.22
CA ASN A 601 -37.65 -27.07 5.86
C ASN A 601 -36.41 -26.17 5.81
N ASP A 602 -35.37 -26.55 6.56
CA ASP A 602 -34.11 -25.81 6.71
C ASP A 602 -34.27 -24.38 7.25
N GLY A 603 -35.36 -24.11 7.98
CA GLY A 603 -35.57 -22.88 8.71
C GLY A 603 -34.51 -22.65 9.78
N VAL A 604 -34.01 -21.41 9.86
CA VAL A 604 -33.01 -21.01 10.85
C VAL A 604 -33.72 -20.51 12.10
N CYS A 605 -33.52 -21.18 13.24
CA CYS A 605 -34.04 -20.72 14.53
C CYS A 605 -33.20 -19.56 15.06
N VAL A 606 -33.89 -18.50 15.50
CA VAL A 606 -33.30 -17.37 16.20
C VAL A 606 -34.05 -17.16 17.52
N ASN A 607 -33.29 -17.07 18.61
CA ASN A 607 -33.85 -16.79 19.93
C ASN A 607 -34.14 -15.29 20.05
N VAL A 608 -35.42 -14.92 20.07
CA VAL A 608 -35.88 -13.53 20.21
C VAL A 608 -36.53 -13.39 21.59
N LYS A 609 -35.85 -12.71 22.51
CA LYS A 609 -36.34 -12.46 23.89
C LYS A 609 -36.73 -13.73 24.65
N GLY A 610 -35.97 -14.81 24.51
CA GLY A 610 -36.18 -16.07 25.23
C GLY A 610 -37.22 -17.00 24.60
N ARG A 611 -37.61 -16.79 23.34
CA ARG A 611 -38.49 -17.67 22.56
C ARG A 611 -37.88 -17.97 21.20
N ALA A 612 -38.00 -19.22 20.73
CA ALA A 612 -37.60 -19.61 19.39
C ALA A 612 -38.51 -18.97 18.34
N SER A 613 -37.90 -18.34 17.33
CA SER A 613 -38.56 -17.79 16.16
C SER A 613 -37.86 -18.30 14.90
N CYS A 614 -38.61 -18.71 13.88
CA CYS A 614 -38.05 -19.32 12.68
C CYS A 614 -37.94 -18.32 11.53
N ARG A 615 -36.76 -18.24 10.93
CA ARG A 615 -36.52 -17.54 9.66
C ARG A 615 -36.57 -18.55 8.51
N CYS A 616 -37.54 -18.36 7.63
CA CYS A 616 -37.82 -19.31 6.56
C CYS A 616 -36.98 -19.00 5.32
N PRO A 617 -36.36 -20.03 4.69
CA PRO A 617 -35.63 -19.83 3.45
C PRO A 617 -36.56 -19.43 2.31
N SER A 618 -36.06 -18.54 1.44
CA SER A 618 -36.74 -18.07 0.24
C SER A 618 -35.81 -18.25 -0.95
N GLY A 619 -36.23 -19.06 -1.92
CA GLY A 619 -35.55 -19.24 -3.21
C GLY A 619 -36.16 -18.35 -4.30
N GLN A 620 -35.59 -18.40 -5.50
CA GLN A 620 -36.03 -17.58 -6.63
C GLN A 620 -37.45 -17.94 -7.13
N ALA A 621 -37.95 -19.15 -6.85
CA ALA A 621 -39.25 -19.63 -7.34
C ALA A 621 -40.28 -19.91 -6.23
N PHE A 622 -39.83 -20.22 -5.02
CA PHE A 622 -40.68 -20.58 -3.89
C PHE A 622 -40.10 -20.03 -2.58
N PHE A 623 -40.96 -19.83 -1.59
CA PHE A 623 -40.58 -19.43 -0.26
C PHE A 623 -41.39 -20.21 0.77
N PHE A 624 -40.79 -20.48 1.93
CA PHE A 624 -41.49 -21.10 3.04
C PHE A 624 -42.07 -20.03 3.98
N SER A 625 -43.23 -20.29 4.56
CA SER A 625 -43.95 -19.39 5.46
C SER A 625 -44.65 -20.16 6.60
N GLY A 626 -45.10 -19.43 7.61
CA GLY A 626 -45.65 -19.98 8.87
C GLY A 626 -44.64 -19.93 10.02
N GLU A 627 -45.14 -20.03 11.26
CA GLU A 627 -44.33 -19.84 12.48
C GLU A 627 -43.12 -20.78 12.61
N ARG A 628 -43.15 -21.94 11.94
CA ARG A 628 -42.04 -22.91 11.89
C ARG A 628 -41.58 -23.22 10.46
N CYS A 629 -41.93 -22.38 9.48
CA CYS A 629 -41.61 -22.59 8.07
C CYS A 629 -42.25 -23.83 7.45
N GLN A 630 -43.41 -24.24 7.97
CA GLN A 630 -44.09 -25.47 7.56
C GLN A 630 -44.80 -25.39 6.21
N SER A 631 -45.09 -24.19 5.69
CA SER A 631 -45.90 -24.01 4.49
C SER A 631 -45.05 -23.53 3.31
N MET A 632 -45.04 -24.26 2.19
CA MET A 632 -44.39 -23.83 0.97
C MET A 632 -45.33 -22.99 0.10
N GLN A 633 -44.85 -21.87 -0.41
CA GLN A 633 -45.57 -20.99 -1.34
C GLN A 633 -44.72 -20.68 -2.57
N VAL A 634 -45.37 -20.40 -3.70
CA VAL A 634 -44.71 -20.11 -4.99
C VAL A 634 -44.95 -18.64 -5.34
N HIS A 635 -43.93 -17.94 -5.85
CA HIS A 635 -44.08 -16.54 -6.24
C HIS A 635 -45.13 -16.36 -7.34
N GLY A 636 -46.13 -15.50 -7.09
CA GLY A 636 -47.27 -15.27 -8.00
C GLY A 636 -46.89 -14.84 -9.42
N ASN A 637 -45.72 -14.20 -9.61
CA ASN A 637 -45.23 -13.80 -10.93
C ASN A 637 -44.87 -14.98 -11.84
N ILE A 638 -44.51 -16.14 -11.27
CA ILE A 638 -44.18 -17.36 -12.04
C ILE A 638 -45.45 -18.11 -12.47
N LEU A 639 -46.51 -18.04 -11.67
CA LEU A 639 -47.83 -18.56 -12.05
C LEU A 639 -48.44 -17.74 -13.21
N GLY A 640 -48.22 -16.41 -13.22
CA GLY A 640 -48.66 -15.53 -14.32
C GLY A 640 -47.95 -15.82 -15.66
N MET A 641 -46.64 -16.09 -15.63
CA MET A 641 -45.86 -16.41 -16.84
C MET A 641 -46.18 -17.80 -17.42
N THR A 642 -46.48 -18.78 -16.57
CA THR A 642 -46.85 -20.14 -17.02
C THR A 642 -48.26 -20.18 -17.62
N VAL A 643 -49.23 -19.46 -17.03
CA VAL A 643 -50.59 -19.35 -17.59
C VAL A 643 -50.62 -18.49 -18.86
N GLY A 644 -49.86 -17.38 -18.91
CA GLY A 644 -49.75 -16.54 -20.10
C GLY A 644 -49.05 -17.22 -21.28
N GLY A 645 -48.01 -18.01 -21.01
CA GLY A 645 -47.27 -18.77 -22.04
C GLY A 645 -48.12 -19.88 -22.69
N ILE A 646 -48.93 -20.59 -21.90
CA ILE A 646 -49.82 -21.64 -22.42
C ILE A 646 -50.95 -21.02 -23.27
N ALA A 647 -51.54 -19.90 -22.86
CA ALA A 647 -52.54 -19.19 -23.65
C ALA A 647 -51.97 -18.67 -24.98
N GLY A 648 -50.75 -18.12 -24.98
CA GLY A 648 -50.07 -17.64 -26.19
C GLY A 648 -49.77 -18.75 -27.20
N ILE A 649 -49.35 -19.93 -26.74
CA ILE A 649 -49.08 -21.09 -27.60
C ILE A 649 -50.37 -21.62 -28.23
N ILE A 650 -51.47 -21.70 -27.47
CA ILE A 650 -52.78 -22.13 -27.98
C ILE A 650 -53.30 -21.18 -29.06
N VAL A 651 -53.19 -19.86 -28.84
CA VAL A 651 -53.60 -18.86 -29.85
C VAL A 651 -52.74 -18.98 -31.11
N LEU A 652 -51.42 -19.14 -30.96
CA LEU A 652 -50.51 -19.28 -32.11
C LEU A 652 -50.77 -20.57 -32.90
N THR A 653 -51.09 -21.68 -32.23
CA THR A 653 -51.45 -22.94 -32.91
C THR A 653 -52.81 -22.84 -33.61
N ILE A 654 -53.81 -22.19 -33.01
CA ILE A 654 -55.11 -21.96 -33.67
C ILE A 654 -54.95 -21.06 -34.91
N VAL A 655 -54.11 -20.03 -34.83
CA VAL A 655 -53.81 -19.15 -35.98
C VAL A 655 -53.08 -19.91 -37.08
N LEU A 656 -52.07 -20.71 -36.75
CA LEU A 656 -51.34 -21.54 -37.72
C LEU A 656 -52.25 -22.57 -38.40
N ILE A 657 -53.11 -23.26 -37.62
CA ILE A 657 -54.08 -24.21 -38.17
C ILE A 657 -55.11 -23.50 -39.06
N SER A 658 -55.56 -22.31 -38.68
CA SER A 658 -56.52 -21.51 -39.48
C SER A 658 -55.92 -20.99 -40.79
N VAL A 659 -54.62 -20.67 -40.80
CA VAL A 659 -53.89 -20.26 -42.01
C VAL A 659 -53.63 -21.45 -42.93
N MET A 660 -53.36 -22.63 -42.37
CA MET A 660 -53.21 -23.87 -43.16
C MET A 660 -54.53 -24.39 -43.72
N ALA A 661 -55.66 -24.15 -43.05
CA ALA A 661 -56.99 -24.57 -43.52
C ALA A 661 -57.62 -23.64 -44.59
N ARG A 662 -56.99 -22.50 -44.91
CA ARG A 662 -57.44 -21.54 -45.95
C ARG A 662 -56.57 -21.55 -47.22
N ARG A 663 -55.74 -22.58 -47.42
CA ARG A 663 -54.98 -22.82 -48.66
C ARG A 663 -55.49 -24.03 -49.42
#